data_AF-A0A963IA81-F1
#
_entry.id   AF-A0A963IA81-F1
#
_cell.length_a   1.000
_cell.length_b   1.000
_cell.length_c   1.000
_cell.angle_alpha   90.00
_cell.angle_beta   90.00
_cell.angle_gamma   90.00
#
_symmetry.space_group_name_H-M   'P 1'
#
loop_
_entity.id
_entity.type
_entity.pdbx_description
1 polymer ?
#
loop_
_entity_poly.entity_id
_entity_poly.type
_entity_poly.pdbx_seq_one_letter_code
_entity_poly.pdbx_strand_id
1 'polypeptide(L)'
;MPPEPSTPQDARLFISYSRRDADAVRAICEALSAQGRSLWVDWEGIAPSAEWLAEIERGIRAADAFVFFLSPDSLTSTVCAQELALAEQLNKRLVPVVLREAGGSDIPPALARLNWIFLRASDDFDVGLDALARALDTDLAWVHGHTALLVPALAWQDAGRDTSRLLKGGALQQAEAWLATSSGKAPPPAEAHIEFIHASRRAATRRLRLALGGALVGLVTLAVLVVWALIAERRAETARDEAVARRIGADAALVASERAARIETSALLAIEAARRRPALENDAPLRRALRLLATPIDGWSHPFKPISAAVFVDDGATVAYAEGTQVFVRHAGTPETRTLAHAAAVVELVACAGQQRLVSRSRDGRATLWPLDGATTDIALPTSSAVACSADGTLIASGNATGEVSLLAARDGAVLRTLPNTLDGPVAQLRFSADGQWLAASAGPRLRVWRLSDDAPVSALKLRQPIVDLDFAPDNRRVMAASDSAAYLWSLPDNAPLKRLGQLTNVHRARFDPAGQRIALAVGDGRVSVFDARSFERLAEMRHQGPVHQLAFSADGRLLLSASNDGTARLWRLADGSEQLRLAHDDFVTATAFSADGTRLLSAGRDGRLRLWQAKPADRVWLDVPSRVVAAQTATGGKRVSPDARYLLESIGEQAWRLRAHDDSIAPLTLPLAHGAVQFAVSPDQRRLAIAGFDGTVELRALPGGEVLRRVNTVAPADTLGFSPDGRLLLTGARDATLRLWSVADGVERWQQRHARFIFSHAFSRDGTQLATGASDATARVWRVADGALLHTLPHRHDVRALAFDPSGRRLASASSDNLARLWGLDEAKVEHYFEHRFPVLALAFSDDGALLATGASDNIARLWDAASGEERARIETPSAVLAVGFDGADRMRVISGSEWSAHATRSAALIDAACTRLTRNLSPIDWLRHVGGTPAATCPALPPPAL
;
A
#
# COMPACT_ATOMS: atom_id res chain seq x y z
N MET A 1 -27.36 -15.81 -59.43
CA MET A 1 -27.32 -14.34 -59.29
C MET A 1 -26.02 -13.88 -59.90
N PRO A 2 -26.00 -12.85 -60.77
CA PRO A 2 -24.75 -12.19 -61.11
C PRO A 2 -24.16 -11.58 -59.81
N PRO A 3 -22.82 -11.52 -59.67
CA PRO A 3 -22.20 -10.88 -58.51
C PRO A 3 -22.68 -9.43 -58.40
N GLU A 4 -23.06 -8.98 -57.19
CA GLU A 4 -23.40 -7.57 -56.97
C GLU A 4 -22.22 -6.66 -57.36
N PRO A 5 -22.48 -5.50 -57.99
CA PRO A 5 -21.41 -4.58 -58.39
C PRO A 5 -20.69 -4.06 -57.13
N SER A 6 -19.39 -4.35 -57.03
CA SER A 6 -18.56 -3.85 -55.94
C SER A 6 -18.49 -2.33 -56.01
N THR A 7 -18.75 -1.65 -54.88
CA THR A 7 -18.56 -0.20 -54.79
C THR A 7 -17.07 0.15 -54.99
N PRO A 8 -16.72 1.37 -55.46
CA PRO A 8 -15.32 1.77 -55.66
C PRO A 8 -14.42 1.63 -54.42
N GLN A 9 -15.00 1.50 -53.22
CA GLN A 9 -14.28 1.39 -51.96
C GLN A 9 -13.87 -0.06 -51.59
N ASP A 10 -14.48 -1.07 -52.21
CA ASP A 10 -14.25 -2.49 -51.88
C ASP A 10 -13.41 -3.24 -52.93
N ALA A 11 -13.17 -2.59 -54.08
CA ALA A 11 -12.43 -3.16 -55.20
C ALA A 11 -10.92 -2.98 -55.05
N ARG A 12 -10.17 -4.08 -55.12
CA ARG A 12 -8.72 -4.10 -54.97
C ARG A 12 -7.97 -3.91 -56.28
N LEU A 13 -8.62 -4.12 -57.43
CA LEU A 13 -8.03 -3.97 -58.75
C LEU A 13 -8.77 -2.90 -59.55
N PHE A 14 -8.04 -1.94 -60.11
CA PHE A 14 -8.58 -1.01 -61.09
C PHE A 14 -8.24 -1.48 -62.50
N ILE A 15 -9.25 -1.57 -63.37
CA ILE A 15 -9.09 -2.04 -64.75
C ILE A 15 -9.18 -0.86 -65.72
N SER A 16 -8.07 -0.58 -66.42
CA SER A 16 -8.02 0.42 -67.50
C SER A 16 -7.94 -0.26 -68.86
N TYR A 17 -8.87 0.07 -69.75
CA TYR A 17 -9.00 -0.55 -71.07
C TYR A 17 -9.72 0.38 -72.07
N SER A 18 -9.62 0.06 -73.37
CA SER A 18 -10.42 0.75 -74.40
C SER A 18 -11.78 0.09 -74.54
N ARG A 19 -12.86 0.88 -74.66
CA ARG A 19 -14.23 0.34 -74.89
C ARG A 19 -14.35 -0.54 -76.13
N ARG A 20 -13.43 -0.41 -77.09
CA ARG A 20 -13.36 -1.29 -78.29
C ARG A 20 -12.89 -2.71 -77.98
N ASP A 21 -12.23 -2.90 -76.83
CA ASP A 21 -11.75 -4.19 -76.34
C ASP A 21 -12.65 -4.76 -75.22
N ALA A 22 -13.83 -4.17 -74.99
CA ALA A 22 -14.70 -4.49 -73.84
C ALA A 22 -15.06 -5.98 -73.73
N ASP A 23 -15.34 -6.66 -74.84
CA ASP A 23 -15.75 -8.06 -74.83
C ASP A 23 -14.62 -9.00 -74.36
N ALA A 24 -13.38 -8.73 -74.80
CA ALA A 24 -12.21 -9.50 -74.40
C ALA A 24 -11.84 -9.23 -72.93
N VAL A 25 -11.92 -7.97 -72.49
CA VAL A 25 -11.64 -7.57 -71.11
C VAL A 25 -12.70 -8.14 -70.14
N ARG A 26 -13.96 -8.18 -70.56
CA ARG A 26 -15.05 -8.77 -69.76
C ARG A 26 -14.80 -10.24 -69.43
N ALA A 27 -14.39 -11.05 -70.42
CA ALA A 27 -14.08 -12.47 -70.20
C ALA A 27 -12.95 -12.66 -69.17
N ILE A 28 -11.93 -11.80 -69.21
CA ILE A 28 -10.80 -11.84 -68.26
C ILE A 28 -11.24 -11.39 -66.86
N CYS A 29 -12.05 -10.33 -66.76
CA CYS A 29 -12.59 -9.86 -65.49
C CYS A 29 -13.55 -10.87 -64.83
N GLU A 30 -14.38 -11.57 -65.60
CA GLU A 30 -15.23 -12.65 -65.09
C GLU A 30 -14.38 -13.80 -64.54
N ALA A 31 -13.30 -14.17 -65.23
CA ALA A 31 -12.38 -15.21 -64.76
C ALA A 31 -11.64 -14.79 -63.46
N LEU A 32 -11.17 -13.54 -63.36
CA LEU A 32 -10.56 -13.02 -62.13
C LEU A 32 -11.56 -12.92 -60.97
N SER A 33 -12.81 -12.55 -61.25
CA SER A 33 -13.90 -12.53 -60.26
C SER A 33 -14.22 -13.94 -59.76
N ALA A 34 -14.23 -14.94 -60.64
CA ALA A 34 -14.41 -16.35 -60.29
C ALA A 34 -13.27 -16.89 -59.40
N GLN A 35 -12.06 -16.33 -59.53
CA GLN A 35 -10.94 -16.58 -58.60
C GLN A 35 -11.05 -15.81 -57.27
N GLY A 36 -12.15 -15.09 -57.03
CA GLY A 36 -12.42 -14.35 -55.79
C GLY A 36 -11.74 -12.98 -55.68
N ARG A 37 -11.30 -12.39 -56.81
CA ARG A 37 -10.67 -11.06 -56.81
C ARG A 37 -11.72 -9.96 -56.93
N SER A 38 -11.63 -8.91 -56.09
CA SER A 38 -12.50 -7.74 -56.20
C SER A 38 -11.92 -6.73 -57.19
N LEU A 39 -12.73 -6.32 -58.16
CA LEU A 39 -12.30 -5.51 -59.31
C LEU A 39 -13.28 -4.38 -59.61
N TRP A 40 -12.73 -3.24 -59.99
CA TRP A 40 -13.46 -2.05 -60.39
C TRP A 40 -13.28 -1.83 -61.87
N VAL A 41 -14.40 -1.73 -62.58
CA VAL A 41 -14.43 -1.46 -64.02
C VAL A 41 -15.56 -0.49 -64.34
N ASP A 42 -15.37 0.37 -65.34
CA ASP A 42 -16.25 1.52 -65.62
C ASP A 42 -17.55 1.17 -66.39
N TRP A 43 -17.83 -0.11 -66.69
CA TRP A 43 -18.99 -0.52 -67.49
C TRP A 43 -20.28 -0.78 -66.69
N GLU A 44 -20.22 -1.00 -65.38
CA GLU A 44 -21.38 -1.18 -64.49
C GLU A 44 -21.09 -0.55 -63.11
N GLY A 45 -21.69 0.60 -62.78
CA GLY A 45 -21.61 1.11 -61.39
C GLY A 45 -21.61 2.62 -61.19
N ILE A 46 -21.55 3.45 -62.23
CA ILE A 46 -21.59 4.92 -62.08
C ILE A 46 -23.03 5.41 -62.23
N ALA A 47 -23.58 6.01 -61.17
CA ALA A 47 -24.94 6.54 -61.18
C ALA A 47 -25.10 7.63 -62.28
N PRO A 48 -26.26 7.74 -62.98
CA PRO A 48 -26.49 8.67 -64.11
C PRO A 48 -26.37 10.18 -63.80
N SER A 49 -25.91 10.57 -62.62
CA SER A 49 -25.75 11.96 -62.16
C SER A 49 -24.44 12.19 -61.38
N ALA A 50 -23.57 11.19 -61.26
CA ALA A 50 -22.28 11.32 -60.61
C ALA A 50 -21.25 11.95 -61.56
N GLU A 51 -20.32 12.74 -61.02
CA GLU A 51 -19.17 13.21 -61.79
C GLU A 51 -18.28 12.02 -62.16
N TRP A 52 -18.41 11.55 -63.40
CA TRP A 52 -17.78 10.33 -63.91
C TRP A 52 -16.26 10.28 -63.68
N LEU A 53 -15.55 11.40 -63.89
CA LEU A 53 -14.10 11.48 -63.66
C LEU A 53 -13.74 11.35 -62.17
N ALA A 54 -14.54 11.93 -61.27
CA ALA A 54 -14.30 11.87 -59.83
C ALA A 54 -14.53 10.46 -59.24
N GLU A 55 -15.36 9.63 -59.87
CA GLU A 55 -15.50 8.20 -59.50
C GLU A 55 -14.30 7.37 -59.99
N ILE A 56 -13.79 7.65 -61.19
CA ILE A 56 -12.56 7.02 -61.71
C ILE A 56 -11.37 7.34 -60.80
N GLU A 57 -11.19 8.61 -60.44
CA GLU A 57 -10.11 9.02 -59.54
C GLU A 57 -10.21 8.32 -58.17
N ARG A 58 -11.43 8.17 -57.64
CA ARG A 58 -11.67 7.43 -56.39
C ARG A 58 -11.35 5.94 -56.53
N GLY A 59 -11.74 5.31 -57.63
CA GLY A 59 -11.41 3.92 -57.94
C GLY A 59 -9.90 3.68 -58.00
N ILE A 60 -9.15 4.55 -58.69
CA ILE A 60 -7.68 4.45 -58.78
C ILE A 60 -7.04 4.66 -57.40
N ARG A 61 -7.51 5.64 -56.62
CA ARG A 61 -7.00 5.90 -55.26
C ARG A 61 -7.22 4.70 -54.33
N ALA A 62 -8.37 4.03 -54.43
CA ALA A 62 -8.76 2.91 -53.56
C ALA A 62 -8.17 1.55 -53.98
N ALA A 63 -7.77 1.37 -55.24
CA ALA A 63 -7.25 0.09 -55.72
C ALA A 63 -5.81 -0.20 -55.27
N ASP A 64 -5.52 -1.47 -55.01
CA ASP A 64 -4.18 -1.99 -54.69
C ASP A 64 -3.29 -2.07 -55.94
N ALA A 65 -3.86 -2.50 -57.06
CA ALA A 65 -3.16 -2.58 -58.34
C ALA A 65 -3.98 -1.99 -59.49
N PHE A 66 -3.26 -1.47 -60.48
CA PHE A 66 -3.78 -0.87 -61.69
C PHE A 66 -3.39 -1.77 -62.87
N VAL A 67 -4.38 -2.47 -63.42
CA VAL A 67 -4.21 -3.38 -64.56
C VAL A 67 -4.53 -2.61 -65.83
N PHE A 68 -3.54 -2.49 -66.72
CA PHE A 68 -3.68 -1.76 -67.97
C PHE A 68 -3.68 -2.73 -69.15
N PHE A 69 -4.80 -2.80 -69.87
CA PHE A 69 -4.94 -3.63 -71.05
C PHE A 69 -4.40 -2.89 -72.29
N LEU A 70 -3.27 -3.35 -72.80
CA LEU A 70 -2.55 -2.81 -73.94
C LEU A 70 -3.18 -3.26 -75.27
N SER A 71 -3.61 -2.28 -76.05
CA SER A 71 -4.04 -2.39 -77.45
C SER A 71 -3.76 -1.06 -78.18
N PRO A 72 -3.72 -1.03 -79.52
CA PRO A 72 -3.59 0.23 -80.27
C PRO A 72 -4.67 1.27 -79.90
N ASP A 73 -5.86 0.80 -79.53
CA ASP A 73 -6.99 1.65 -79.16
C ASP A 73 -6.90 2.17 -77.70
N SER A 74 -6.26 1.45 -76.77
CA SER A 74 -6.05 1.95 -75.41
C SER A 74 -4.89 2.95 -75.33
N LEU A 75 -3.88 2.81 -76.19
CA LEU A 75 -2.76 3.76 -76.29
C LEU A 75 -3.15 5.11 -76.90
N THR A 76 -4.17 5.13 -77.75
CA THR A 76 -4.71 6.36 -78.36
C THR A 76 -5.85 7.00 -77.55
N SER A 77 -6.29 6.33 -76.47
CA SER A 77 -7.36 6.82 -75.59
C SER A 77 -6.86 7.87 -74.60
N THR A 78 -7.46 9.06 -74.65
CA THR A 78 -7.15 10.15 -73.71
C THR A 78 -7.54 9.81 -72.27
N VAL A 79 -8.59 9.01 -72.08
CA VAL A 79 -9.04 8.55 -70.77
C VAL A 79 -8.02 7.60 -70.15
N CYS A 80 -7.61 6.57 -70.90
CA CYS A 80 -6.63 5.60 -70.41
C CYS A 80 -5.29 6.28 -70.09
N ALA A 81 -4.91 7.32 -70.86
CA ALA A 81 -3.73 8.13 -70.57
C ALA A 81 -3.85 8.92 -69.26
N GLN A 82 -5.02 9.50 -68.97
CA GLN A 82 -5.28 10.20 -67.70
C GLN A 82 -5.28 9.25 -66.50
N GLU A 83 -5.91 8.08 -66.64
CA GLU A 83 -5.94 7.04 -65.61
C GLU A 83 -4.53 6.53 -65.29
N LEU A 84 -3.73 6.24 -66.32
CA LEU A 84 -2.35 5.79 -66.17
C LEU A 84 -1.48 6.87 -65.50
N ALA A 85 -1.63 8.13 -65.90
CA ALA A 85 -0.88 9.24 -65.31
C ALA A 85 -1.19 9.42 -63.81
N LEU A 86 -2.45 9.27 -63.40
CA LEU A 86 -2.83 9.31 -61.99
C LEU A 86 -2.29 8.10 -61.22
N ALA A 87 -2.36 6.90 -61.80
CA ALA A 87 -1.80 5.69 -61.19
C ALA A 87 -0.28 5.82 -61.00
N GLU A 88 0.43 6.41 -61.95
CA GLU A 88 1.86 6.71 -61.85
C GLU A 88 2.15 7.74 -60.76
N GLN A 89 1.41 8.85 -60.71
CA GLN A 89 1.56 9.88 -59.68
C GLN A 89 1.37 9.32 -58.26
N LEU A 90 0.44 8.38 -58.10
CA LEU A 90 0.12 7.72 -56.84
C LEU A 90 1.06 6.55 -56.51
N ASN A 91 2.06 6.27 -57.36
CA ASN A 91 2.92 5.09 -57.28
C ASN A 91 2.09 3.80 -57.10
N LYS A 92 1.04 3.60 -57.88
CA LYS A 92 0.25 2.36 -57.86
C LYS A 92 1.03 1.23 -58.52
N ARG A 93 0.70 0.00 -58.16
CA ARG A 93 1.26 -1.18 -58.83
C ARG A 93 0.69 -1.28 -60.23
N LEU A 94 1.49 -0.99 -61.25
CA LEU A 94 1.10 -1.10 -62.65
C LEU A 94 1.31 -2.54 -63.14
N VAL A 95 0.30 -3.11 -63.79
CA VAL A 95 0.35 -4.46 -64.40
C VAL A 95 -0.08 -4.38 -65.86
N PRO A 96 0.87 -4.33 -66.82
CA PRO A 96 0.55 -4.30 -68.24
C PRO A 96 0.14 -5.67 -68.77
N VAL A 97 -1.01 -5.74 -69.43
CA VAL A 97 -1.57 -6.95 -70.05
C VAL A 97 -1.80 -6.71 -71.54
N VAL A 98 -1.13 -7.45 -72.42
CA VAL A 98 -1.20 -7.27 -73.87
C VAL A 98 -2.36 -8.09 -74.45
N LEU A 99 -3.36 -7.38 -75.00
CA LEU A 99 -4.48 -7.98 -75.73
C LEU A 99 -4.25 -7.99 -77.24
N ARG A 100 -3.68 -6.90 -77.76
CA ARG A 100 -3.32 -6.74 -79.17
C ARG A 100 -2.00 -6.00 -79.26
N GLU A 101 -1.12 -6.46 -80.13
CA GLU A 101 0.20 -5.83 -80.30
C GLU A 101 0.06 -4.40 -80.84
N ALA A 102 0.87 -3.51 -80.31
CA ALA A 102 1.00 -2.13 -80.74
C ALA A 102 2.48 -1.81 -81.03
N GLY A 103 2.73 -0.80 -81.86
CA GLY A 103 4.08 -0.38 -82.21
C GLY A 103 4.86 0.10 -80.99
N GLY A 104 6.14 -0.29 -80.89
CA GLY A 104 6.97 -0.03 -79.70
C GLY A 104 7.22 1.46 -79.38
N SER A 105 7.00 2.38 -80.32
CA SER A 105 7.12 3.84 -80.11
C SER A 105 5.95 4.45 -79.34
N ASP A 106 4.81 3.76 -79.29
CA ASP A 106 3.54 4.33 -78.81
C ASP A 106 3.23 3.91 -77.36
N ILE A 107 4.11 3.14 -76.73
CA ILE A 107 3.93 2.57 -75.39
C ILE A 107 4.50 3.53 -74.33
N PRO A 108 3.71 3.94 -73.33
CA PRO A 108 4.17 4.81 -72.24
C PRO A 108 5.41 4.25 -71.53
N PRO A 109 6.43 5.07 -71.23
CA PRO A 109 7.66 4.62 -70.56
C PRO A 109 7.43 3.93 -69.22
N ALA A 110 6.34 4.25 -68.51
CA ALA A 110 5.95 3.62 -67.25
C ALA A 110 5.58 2.14 -67.42
N LEU A 111 4.94 1.78 -68.55
CA LEU A 111 4.55 0.40 -68.87
C LEU A 111 5.67 -0.34 -69.61
N ALA A 112 6.45 0.36 -70.45
CA ALA A 112 7.54 -0.24 -71.23
C ALA A 112 8.68 -0.82 -70.38
N ARG A 113 8.87 -0.32 -69.15
CA ARG A 113 9.90 -0.77 -68.21
C ARG A 113 9.49 -2.00 -67.39
N LEU A 114 8.25 -2.47 -67.53
CA LEU A 114 7.69 -3.58 -66.76
C LEU A 114 7.62 -4.85 -67.60
N ASN A 115 7.61 -6.00 -66.94
CA ASN A 115 7.34 -7.27 -67.62
C ASN A 115 5.86 -7.33 -68.02
N TRP A 116 5.61 -7.69 -69.29
CA TRP A 116 4.27 -7.75 -69.84
C TRP A 116 3.68 -9.16 -69.72
N ILE A 117 2.38 -9.21 -69.43
CA ILE A 117 1.61 -10.45 -69.47
C ILE A 117 0.86 -10.48 -70.80
N PHE A 118 0.94 -11.60 -71.51
CA PHE A 118 0.33 -11.74 -72.83
C PHE A 118 -0.98 -12.54 -72.70
N LEU A 119 -2.07 -11.93 -73.14
CA LEU A 119 -3.42 -12.51 -73.20
C LEU A 119 -4.06 -12.16 -74.56
N ARG A 120 -3.29 -12.35 -75.64
CA ARG A 120 -3.79 -12.16 -77.01
C ARG A 120 -4.68 -13.34 -77.40
N ALA A 121 -5.51 -13.18 -78.42
CA ALA A 121 -6.36 -14.26 -78.92
C ALA A 121 -5.60 -15.52 -79.39
N SER A 122 -4.29 -15.40 -79.68
CA SER A 122 -3.40 -16.50 -80.07
C SER A 122 -2.68 -17.18 -78.89
N ASP A 123 -2.74 -16.61 -77.69
CA ASP A 123 -2.04 -17.11 -76.51
C ASP A 123 -2.90 -18.09 -75.70
N ASP A 124 -2.27 -18.90 -74.87
CA ASP A 124 -2.97 -19.75 -73.92
C ASP A 124 -3.56 -18.91 -72.78
N PHE A 125 -4.90 -18.89 -72.73
CA PHE A 125 -5.66 -18.06 -71.79
C PHE A 125 -5.39 -18.42 -70.34
N ASP A 126 -5.30 -19.71 -69.99
CA ASP A 126 -5.13 -20.15 -68.61
C ASP A 126 -3.71 -19.83 -68.12
N VAL A 127 -2.69 -20.03 -68.98
CA VAL A 127 -1.30 -19.69 -68.67
C VAL A 127 -1.13 -18.18 -68.47
N GLY A 128 -1.76 -17.37 -69.32
CA GLY A 128 -1.75 -15.91 -69.21
C GLY A 128 -2.48 -15.40 -67.97
N LEU A 129 -3.64 -15.99 -67.65
CA LEU A 129 -4.45 -15.65 -66.48
C LEU A 129 -3.71 -15.99 -65.17
N ASP A 130 -3.03 -17.13 -65.13
CA ASP A 130 -2.19 -17.53 -64.00
C ASP A 130 -0.99 -16.62 -63.81
N ALA A 131 -0.37 -16.16 -64.90
CA ALA A 131 0.72 -15.18 -64.85
C ALA A 131 0.23 -13.83 -64.29
N LEU A 132 -0.97 -13.40 -64.70
CA LEU A 132 -1.63 -12.22 -64.15
C LEU A 132 -1.93 -12.37 -62.66
N ALA A 133 -2.52 -13.50 -62.25
CA ALA A 133 -2.78 -13.81 -60.85
C ALA A 133 -1.51 -13.73 -59.98
N ARG A 134 -0.42 -14.39 -60.40
CA ARG A 134 0.88 -14.34 -59.70
C ARG A 134 1.44 -12.93 -59.61
N ALA A 135 1.33 -12.15 -60.69
CA ALA A 135 1.76 -10.76 -60.71
C ALA A 135 0.96 -9.88 -59.76
N LEU A 136 -0.31 -10.20 -59.50
CA LEU A 136 -1.14 -9.47 -58.53
C LEU A 136 -0.85 -9.87 -57.08
N ASP A 137 -0.48 -11.14 -56.83
CA ASP A 137 -0.27 -11.66 -55.47
C ASP A 137 1.13 -11.43 -54.91
N THR A 138 2.09 -11.08 -55.77
CA THR A 138 3.47 -10.82 -55.37
C THR A 138 3.53 -9.61 -54.42
N ASP A 139 4.07 -9.80 -53.22
CA ASP A 139 4.17 -8.76 -52.19
C ASP A 139 2.82 -8.12 -51.80
N LEU A 140 1.72 -8.89 -51.85
CA LEU A 140 0.36 -8.39 -51.61
C LEU A 140 0.20 -7.60 -50.29
N ALA A 141 0.82 -8.06 -49.20
CA ALA A 141 0.77 -7.36 -47.91
C ALA A 141 1.43 -5.96 -47.98
N TRP A 142 2.49 -5.81 -48.77
CA TRP A 142 3.14 -4.52 -49.00
C TRP A 142 2.25 -3.59 -49.82
N VAL A 143 1.70 -4.10 -50.93
CA VAL A 143 0.83 -3.34 -51.84
C VAL A 143 -0.44 -2.88 -51.12
N HIS A 144 -1.03 -3.75 -50.30
CA HIS A 144 -2.18 -3.40 -49.48
C HIS A 144 -1.83 -2.35 -48.41
N GLY A 145 -0.69 -2.50 -47.73
CA GLY A 145 -0.20 -1.50 -46.77
C GLY A 145 0.08 -0.14 -47.42
N HIS A 146 0.58 -0.14 -48.67
CA HIS A 146 0.76 1.07 -49.48
C HIS A 146 -0.57 1.79 -49.68
N THR A 147 -1.60 1.11 -50.20
CA THR A 147 -2.91 1.74 -50.45
C THR A 147 -3.61 2.15 -49.15
N ALA A 148 -3.56 1.31 -48.11
CA ALA A 148 -4.18 1.58 -46.82
C ALA A 148 -3.61 2.84 -46.12
N LEU A 149 -2.35 3.17 -46.36
CA LEU A 149 -1.74 4.41 -45.87
C LEU A 149 -1.92 5.58 -46.85
N LEU A 150 -2.04 5.32 -48.16
CA LEU A 150 -2.19 6.35 -49.18
C LEU A 150 -3.54 7.06 -49.09
N VAL A 151 -4.63 6.28 -48.94
CA VAL A 151 -5.98 6.81 -48.85
C VAL A 151 -6.14 7.86 -47.73
N PRO A 152 -5.75 7.58 -46.47
CA PRO A 152 -5.82 8.59 -45.41
C PRO A 152 -4.83 9.74 -45.61
N ALA A 153 -3.66 9.51 -46.23
CA ALA A 153 -2.70 10.57 -46.52
C ALA A 153 -3.25 11.57 -47.54
N LEU A 154 -3.87 11.09 -48.62
CA LEU A 154 -4.54 11.93 -49.62
C LEU A 154 -5.75 12.64 -49.01
N ALA A 155 -6.58 11.94 -48.23
CA ALA A 155 -7.71 12.54 -47.54
C ALA A 155 -7.30 13.62 -46.51
N TRP A 156 -6.08 13.55 -45.98
CA TRP A 156 -5.49 14.60 -45.16
C TRP A 156 -5.03 15.79 -45.98
N GLN A 157 -4.39 15.56 -47.13
CA GLN A 157 -4.00 16.62 -48.07
C GLN A 157 -5.22 17.38 -48.62
N ASP A 158 -6.25 16.64 -49.07
CA ASP A 158 -7.51 17.19 -49.61
C ASP A 158 -8.26 18.02 -48.55
N ALA A 159 -8.12 17.68 -47.26
CA ALA A 159 -8.68 18.43 -46.14
C ALA A 159 -7.83 19.63 -45.71
N GLY A 160 -6.93 20.13 -46.57
CA GLY A 160 -6.06 21.27 -46.26
C GLY A 160 -5.02 20.99 -45.18
N ARG A 161 -4.59 19.73 -45.06
CA ARG A 161 -3.61 19.25 -44.06
C ARG A 161 -4.06 19.41 -42.60
N ASP A 162 -5.35 19.21 -42.33
CA ASP A 162 -5.91 19.28 -40.98
C ASP A 162 -5.23 18.32 -39.98
N THR A 163 -4.73 18.87 -38.88
CA THR A 163 -4.08 18.13 -37.79
C THR A 163 -4.98 17.12 -37.08
N SER A 164 -6.30 17.21 -37.22
CA SER A 164 -7.28 16.28 -36.65
C SER A 164 -7.18 14.88 -37.27
N ARG A 165 -6.82 14.81 -38.57
CA ARG A 165 -6.73 13.59 -39.38
C ARG A 165 -5.36 12.89 -39.32
N LEU A 166 -4.38 13.50 -38.64
CA LEU A 166 -3.06 12.91 -38.45
C LEU A 166 -3.10 11.66 -37.56
N LEU A 167 -2.21 10.71 -37.85
CA LEU A 167 -2.09 9.44 -37.13
C LEU A 167 -1.70 9.67 -35.66
N LYS A 168 -2.22 8.80 -34.78
CA LYS A 168 -2.00 8.86 -33.32
C LYS A 168 -1.69 7.46 -32.77
N GLY A 169 -0.86 7.41 -31.73
CA GLY A 169 -0.57 6.17 -31.00
C GLY A 169 -0.07 5.04 -31.90
N GLY A 170 -0.66 3.85 -31.77
CA GLY A 170 -0.25 2.64 -32.50
C GLY A 170 -0.32 2.77 -34.02
N ALA A 171 -1.27 3.54 -34.57
CA ALA A 171 -1.40 3.73 -36.01
C ALA A 171 -0.20 4.50 -36.62
N LEU A 172 0.34 5.48 -35.89
CA LEU A 172 1.55 6.19 -36.31
C LEU A 172 2.77 5.26 -36.26
N GLN A 173 2.88 4.44 -35.21
CA GLN A 173 3.97 3.48 -35.07
C GLN A 173 3.97 2.43 -36.18
N GLN A 174 2.79 1.93 -36.56
CA GLN A 174 2.64 0.99 -37.67
C GLN A 174 3.01 1.63 -39.01
N ALA A 175 2.63 2.89 -39.25
CA ALA A 175 2.99 3.61 -40.47
C ALA A 175 4.51 3.91 -40.54
N GLU A 176 5.15 4.26 -39.43
CA GLU A 176 6.60 4.43 -39.35
C GLU A 176 7.34 3.10 -39.59
N ALA A 177 6.84 2.00 -39.04
CA ALA A 177 7.38 0.67 -39.27
C ALA A 177 7.23 0.22 -40.72
N TRP A 178 6.07 0.46 -41.34
CA TRP A 178 5.84 0.18 -42.75
C TRP A 178 6.82 0.96 -43.64
N LEU A 179 6.98 2.27 -43.39
CA LEU A 179 7.93 3.11 -44.13
C LEU A 179 9.39 2.63 -43.95
N ALA A 180 9.76 2.14 -42.76
CA ALA A 180 11.10 1.58 -42.52
C ALA A 180 11.39 0.30 -43.31
N THR A 181 10.35 -0.45 -43.70
CA THR A 181 10.48 -1.70 -44.49
C THR A 181 10.47 -1.49 -46.01
N SER A 182 10.50 -0.25 -46.49
CA SER A 182 10.29 0.08 -47.91
C SER A 182 11.44 -0.26 -48.86
N SER A 183 12.62 -0.58 -48.35
CA SER A 183 13.80 -0.84 -49.18
C SER A 183 13.60 -2.08 -50.05
N GLY A 184 13.73 -1.91 -51.38
CA GLY A 184 13.59 -3.01 -52.35
C GLY A 184 12.17 -3.48 -52.62
N LYS A 185 11.14 -2.77 -52.12
CA LYS A 185 9.72 -3.08 -52.36
C LYS A 185 9.14 -2.28 -53.53
N ALA A 186 8.21 -2.89 -54.26
CA ALA A 186 7.47 -2.26 -55.35
C ALA A 186 5.95 -2.38 -55.09
N PRO A 187 5.18 -1.28 -55.20
CA PRO A 187 5.62 0.07 -55.55
C PRO A 187 6.38 0.79 -54.41
N PRO A 188 7.23 1.78 -54.73
CA PRO A 188 7.89 2.60 -53.71
C PRO A 188 6.89 3.54 -53.01
N PRO A 189 7.13 3.91 -51.74
CA PRO A 189 6.25 4.83 -51.03
C PRO A 189 6.07 6.15 -51.78
N ALA A 190 4.83 6.53 -52.06
CA ALA A 190 4.49 7.87 -52.58
C ALA A 190 4.90 9.01 -51.61
N GLU A 191 5.17 10.20 -52.16
CA GLU A 191 5.54 11.40 -51.38
C GLU A 191 4.49 11.77 -50.32
N ALA A 192 3.21 11.58 -50.65
CA ALA A 192 2.09 11.80 -49.72
C ALA A 192 2.21 10.98 -48.42
N HIS A 193 2.72 9.73 -48.48
CA HIS A 193 2.96 8.91 -47.29
C HIS A 193 4.00 9.55 -46.36
N ILE A 194 5.13 9.94 -46.95
CA ILE A 194 6.28 10.48 -46.22
C ILE A 194 5.87 11.78 -45.54
N GLU A 195 5.17 12.65 -46.27
CA GLU A 195 4.66 13.90 -45.72
C GLU A 195 3.69 13.66 -44.55
N PHE A 196 2.73 12.75 -44.72
CA PHE A 196 1.70 12.45 -43.73
C PHE A 196 2.27 11.84 -42.43
N ILE A 197 3.23 10.92 -42.56
CA ILE A 197 3.91 10.28 -41.41
C ILE A 197 4.75 11.32 -40.66
N HIS A 198 5.51 12.15 -41.37
CA HIS A 198 6.30 13.22 -40.74
C HIS A 198 5.43 14.27 -40.05
N ALA A 199 4.33 14.69 -40.67
CA ALA A 199 3.38 15.62 -40.06
C ALA A 199 2.77 15.03 -38.78
N SER A 200 2.40 13.75 -38.81
CA SER A 200 1.88 13.02 -37.66
C SER A 200 2.88 12.94 -36.51
N ARG A 201 4.16 12.66 -36.80
CA ARG A 201 5.26 12.66 -35.82
C ARG A 201 5.50 14.03 -35.19
N ARG A 202 5.47 15.11 -35.98
CA ARG A 202 5.60 16.49 -35.47
C ARG A 202 4.41 16.88 -34.58
N ALA A 203 3.20 16.47 -34.92
CA ALA A 203 2.02 16.72 -34.10
C ALA A 203 2.06 15.95 -32.77
N ALA A 204 2.51 14.68 -32.78
CA ALA A 204 2.66 13.88 -31.56
C ALA A 204 3.67 14.51 -30.58
N THR A 205 4.84 14.92 -31.08
CA THR A 205 5.86 15.59 -30.26
C THR A 205 5.40 16.95 -29.71
N ARG A 206 4.62 17.73 -30.48
CA ARG A 206 4.03 18.99 -30.01
C ARG A 206 3.01 18.77 -28.88
N ARG A 207 2.17 17.74 -28.97
CA ARG A 207 1.20 17.38 -27.92
C ARG A 207 1.90 16.97 -26.62
N LEU A 208 2.99 16.20 -26.72
CA LEU A 208 3.80 15.81 -25.56
C LEU A 208 4.41 17.03 -24.85
N ARG A 209 4.96 17.99 -25.61
CA ARG A 209 5.51 19.23 -25.05
C ARG A 209 4.46 20.10 -24.38
N LEU A 210 3.26 20.21 -24.96
CA LEU A 210 2.14 20.97 -24.38
C LEU A 210 1.61 20.32 -23.10
N ALA A 211 1.52 18.98 -23.05
CA ALA A 211 1.11 18.25 -21.85
C ALA A 211 2.11 18.43 -20.70
N LEU A 212 3.41 18.36 -20.99
CA LEU A 212 4.47 18.59 -20.00
C LEU A 212 4.49 20.05 -19.51
N GLY A 213 4.30 21.02 -20.41
CA GLY A 213 4.19 22.43 -20.04
C GLY A 213 2.96 22.72 -19.17
N GLY A 214 1.81 22.15 -19.51
CA GLY A 214 0.57 22.28 -18.72
C GLY A 214 0.68 21.67 -17.32
N ALA A 215 1.34 20.52 -17.19
CA ALA A 215 1.61 19.89 -15.90
C ALA A 215 2.48 20.78 -15.00
N LEU A 216 3.49 21.46 -15.56
CA LEU A 216 4.35 22.39 -14.82
C LEU A 216 3.57 23.62 -14.31
N VAL A 217 2.71 24.21 -15.15
CA VAL A 217 1.86 25.35 -14.75
C VAL A 217 0.86 24.94 -13.67
N GLY A 218 0.26 23.75 -13.80
CA GLY A 218 -0.63 23.19 -12.78
C GLY A 218 0.07 23.00 -11.43
N LEU A 219 1.31 22.51 -11.43
CA LEU A 219 2.15 22.37 -10.22
C LEU A 219 2.44 23.72 -9.56
N VAL A 220 2.76 24.75 -10.34
CA VAL A 220 3.00 26.11 -9.83
C VAL A 220 1.71 26.72 -9.27
N THR A 221 0.57 26.52 -9.93
CA THR A 221 -0.73 27.04 -9.47
C THR A 221 -1.16 26.35 -8.17
N LEU A 222 -0.96 25.04 -8.07
CA LEU A 222 -1.20 24.28 -6.85
C LEU A 222 -0.31 24.76 -5.71
N ALA A 223 0.97 25.01 -5.96
CA ALA A 223 1.88 25.55 -4.96
C ALA A 223 1.43 26.94 -4.45
N VAL A 224 0.97 27.81 -5.36
CA VAL A 224 0.43 29.13 -5.00
C VAL A 224 -0.86 29.02 -4.18
N LEU A 225 -1.76 28.10 -4.54
CA LEU A 225 -2.99 27.84 -3.79
C LEU A 225 -2.72 27.26 -2.40
N VAL A 226 -1.72 26.39 -2.26
CA VAL A 226 -1.27 25.88 -0.95
C VAL A 226 -0.71 27.01 -0.09
N VAL A 227 0.13 27.88 -0.66
CA VAL A 227 0.64 29.06 0.06
C VAL A 227 -0.51 29.98 0.49
N TRP A 228 -1.49 30.22 -0.38
CA TRP A 228 -2.69 31.01 -0.05
C TRP A 228 -3.54 30.35 1.05
N ALA A 229 -3.74 29.04 0.99
CA ALA A 229 -4.47 28.28 2.01
C ALA A 229 -3.76 28.37 3.37
N LEU A 230 -2.42 28.24 3.41
CA LEU A 230 -1.62 28.41 4.63
C LEU A 230 -1.70 29.83 5.20
N ILE A 231 -1.74 30.85 4.34
CA ILE A 231 -1.93 32.24 4.79
C ILE A 231 -3.34 32.44 5.34
N ALA A 232 -4.36 31.86 4.71
CA ALA A 232 -5.74 31.93 5.18
C ALA A 232 -5.94 31.19 6.52
N GLU A 233 -5.32 30.02 6.67
CA GLU A 233 -5.35 29.22 7.90
C GLU A 233 -4.70 29.97 9.06
N ARG A 234 -3.51 30.57 8.85
CA ARG A 234 -2.87 31.41 9.87
C ARG A 234 -3.72 32.60 10.31
N ARG A 235 -4.45 33.23 9.38
CA ARG A 235 -5.38 34.33 9.72
C ARG A 235 -6.58 33.84 10.54
N ALA A 236 -7.08 32.64 10.24
CA ALA A 236 -8.17 32.02 10.98
C ALA A 236 -7.75 31.57 12.39
N GLU A 237 -6.52 31.06 12.53
CA GLU A 237 -5.93 30.70 13.83
C GLU A 237 -5.79 31.92 14.73
N THR A 238 -5.22 33.02 14.24
CA THR A 238 -5.11 34.27 15.03
C THR A 238 -6.47 34.79 15.50
N ALA A 239 -7.51 34.68 14.66
CA ALA A 239 -8.86 35.10 15.03
C ALA A 239 -9.52 34.16 16.06
N ARG A 240 -9.21 32.85 16.02
CA ARG A 240 -9.66 31.86 17.01
C ARG A 240 -8.98 32.08 18.36
N ASP A 241 -7.69 32.35 18.37
CA ASP A 241 -6.93 32.58 19.61
C ASP A 241 -7.44 33.81 20.35
N GLU A 242 -7.76 34.90 19.64
CA GLU A 242 -8.39 36.09 20.22
C GLU A 242 -9.81 35.85 20.76
N ALA A 243 -10.56 34.92 20.16
CA ALA A 243 -11.89 34.53 20.64
C ALA A 243 -11.81 33.64 21.88
N VAL A 244 -10.85 32.72 21.91
CA VAL A 244 -10.59 31.82 23.04
C VAL A 244 -10.04 32.60 24.24
N ALA A 245 -9.12 33.54 24.03
CA ALA A 245 -8.59 34.39 25.10
C ALA A 245 -9.68 35.22 25.81
N ARG A 246 -10.66 35.73 25.05
CA ARG A 246 -11.82 36.44 25.62
C ARG A 246 -12.71 35.53 26.46
N ARG A 247 -12.88 34.27 26.05
CA ARG A 247 -13.69 33.28 26.77
C ARG A 247 -13.01 32.81 28.06
N ILE A 248 -11.69 32.56 28.01
CA ILE A 248 -10.87 32.21 29.17
C ILE A 248 -10.86 33.35 30.21
N GLY A 249 -10.81 34.60 29.77
CA GLY A 249 -10.92 35.76 30.67
C GLY A 249 -12.24 35.82 31.44
N ALA A 250 -13.35 35.39 30.82
CA ALA A 250 -14.66 35.32 31.47
C ALA A 250 -14.77 34.12 32.44
N ASP A 251 -14.25 32.95 32.05
CA ASP A 251 -14.33 31.72 32.86
C ASP A 251 -13.38 31.77 34.09
N ALA A 252 -12.23 32.43 33.98
CA ALA A 252 -11.27 32.58 35.09
C ALA A 252 -11.81 33.43 36.25
N ALA A 253 -12.67 34.41 35.97
CA ALA A 253 -13.33 35.22 37.00
C ALA A 253 -14.35 34.41 37.82
N LEU A 254 -14.98 33.40 37.21
CA LEU A 254 -15.97 32.54 37.86
C LEU A 254 -15.29 31.50 38.78
N VAL A 255 -14.21 30.87 38.31
CA VAL A 255 -13.46 29.81 39.01
C VAL A 255 -12.71 30.35 40.25
N ALA A 256 -12.29 31.62 40.24
CA ALA A 256 -11.69 32.25 41.41
C ALA A 256 -12.65 32.34 42.61
N SER A 257 -13.97 32.44 42.36
CA SER A 257 -14.99 32.50 43.43
C SER A 257 -15.26 31.11 44.07
N GLU A 258 -15.18 30.03 43.29
CA GLU A 258 -15.48 28.66 43.77
C GLU A 258 -14.31 28.03 44.54
N ARG A 259 -13.06 28.43 44.25
CA ARG A 259 -11.86 27.90 44.93
C ARG A 259 -11.74 28.34 46.40
N ALA A 260 -12.30 29.50 46.76
CA ALA A 260 -12.29 29.99 48.14
C ALA A 260 -13.14 29.12 49.10
N ALA A 261 -14.14 28.40 48.60
CA ALA A 261 -15.08 27.62 49.41
C ALA A 261 -14.65 26.15 49.66
N ARG A 262 -13.69 25.60 48.90
CA ARG A 262 -13.33 24.16 48.96
C ARG A 262 -12.14 23.81 49.86
N ILE A 263 -11.38 24.82 50.31
CA ILE A 263 -10.17 24.62 51.13
C ILE A 263 -10.52 24.17 52.57
N GLU A 264 -11.76 24.39 53.03
CA GLU A 264 -12.20 24.09 54.40
C GLU A 264 -12.57 22.61 54.66
N THR A 265 -12.81 21.82 53.61
CA THR A 265 -13.37 20.46 53.74
C THR A 265 -12.40 19.29 53.51
N SER A 266 -11.20 19.53 52.95
CA SER A 266 -10.26 18.45 52.59
C SER A 266 -9.30 18.03 53.71
N ALA A 267 -9.23 18.81 54.80
CA ALA A 267 -8.33 18.54 55.93
C ALA A 267 -8.83 17.44 56.90
N LEU A 268 -10.10 17.04 56.82
CA LEU A 268 -10.74 16.13 57.79
C LEU A 268 -10.82 14.65 57.35
N LEU A 269 -10.60 14.33 56.09
CA LEU A 269 -10.71 12.94 55.57
C LEU A 269 -9.37 12.20 55.47
N ALA A 270 -8.25 12.89 55.64
CA ALA A 270 -6.91 12.31 55.52
C ALA A 270 -6.42 11.53 56.76
N ILE A 271 -7.13 11.65 57.90
CA ILE A 271 -6.70 11.08 59.20
C ILE A 271 -7.29 9.68 59.46
N GLU A 272 -8.37 9.29 58.78
CA GLU A 272 -9.08 8.02 59.04
C GLU A 272 -8.46 6.81 58.29
N ALA A 273 -7.69 7.02 57.22
CA ALA A 273 -7.24 5.95 56.32
C ALA A 273 -5.91 5.27 56.72
N ALA A 274 -5.28 5.69 57.83
CA ALA A 274 -3.97 5.21 58.26
C ALA A 274 -4.00 4.01 59.24
N ARG A 275 -5.14 3.35 59.49
CA ARG A 275 -5.22 2.21 60.42
C ARG A 275 -5.73 0.95 59.74
N ARG A 276 -4.81 -0.02 59.59
CA ARG A 276 -4.95 -1.49 59.48
C ARG A 276 -4.67 -2.11 58.10
N ARG A 277 -3.49 -2.73 58.00
CA ARG A 277 -3.14 -3.93 57.20
C ARG A 277 -2.86 -5.07 58.20
N PRO A 278 -3.07 -6.38 57.90
CA PRO A 278 -2.21 -7.11 56.93
C PRO A 278 -2.80 -8.34 56.15
N ALA A 279 -2.11 -8.67 55.05
CA ALA A 279 -1.69 -9.99 54.49
C ALA A 279 -2.62 -11.02 53.79
N LEU A 280 -2.15 -11.41 52.58
CA LEU A 280 -2.10 -12.73 51.86
C LEU A 280 -3.16 -13.17 50.81
N GLU A 281 -2.69 -13.20 49.55
CA GLU A 281 -2.74 -14.25 48.49
C GLU A 281 -4.07 -14.92 48.02
N ASN A 282 -4.51 -14.66 46.79
CA ASN A 282 -4.25 -15.51 45.59
C ASN A 282 -5.15 -15.19 44.37
N ASP A 283 -4.46 -15.03 43.24
CA ASP A 283 -4.79 -15.39 41.85
C ASP A 283 -6.23 -15.35 41.28
N ALA A 284 -6.52 -14.27 40.54
CA ALA A 284 -7.64 -14.11 39.60
C ALA A 284 -7.57 -12.87 38.65
N PRO A 285 -6.76 -11.79 38.89
CA PRO A 285 -6.74 -10.63 37.98
C PRO A 285 -5.86 -10.79 36.74
N LEU A 286 -5.08 -11.87 36.63
CA LEU A 286 -4.08 -12.08 35.58
C LEU A 286 -4.69 -12.16 34.16
N ARG A 287 -5.97 -12.56 34.04
CA ARG A 287 -6.69 -12.68 32.75
C ARG A 287 -7.16 -11.34 32.18
N ARG A 288 -7.23 -10.25 32.96
CA ARG A 288 -7.76 -8.95 32.52
C ARG A 288 -6.67 -8.00 32.00
N ALA A 289 -5.41 -8.24 32.36
CA ALA A 289 -4.27 -7.39 31.99
C ALA A 289 -3.62 -7.74 30.64
N LEU A 290 -3.98 -8.87 30.03
CA LEU A 290 -3.28 -9.44 28.86
C LEU A 290 -3.78 -8.96 27.48
N ARG A 291 -4.78 -8.07 27.41
CA ARG A 291 -5.33 -7.56 26.12
C ARG A 291 -4.94 -6.13 25.74
N LEU A 292 -4.08 -5.46 26.51
CA LEU A 292 -3.76 -4.01 26.36
C LEU A 292 -2.33 -3.69 25.89
N LEU A 293 -1.51 -4.69 25.54
CA LEU A 293 -0.05 -4.54 25.55
C LEU A 293 0.63 -4.16 24.20
N ALA A 294 -0.11 -3.65 23.23
CA ALA A 294 0.51 -3.14 21.99
C ALA A 294 -0.21 -1.93 21.37
N THR A 295 -1.11 -1.28 22.11
CA THR A 295 -1.66 0.02 21.72
C THR A 295 -0.72 1.10 22.25
N PRO A 296 -0.33 2.10 21.44
CA PRO A 296 0.36 3.26 21.99
C PRO A 296 -0.51 3.83 23.11
N ILE A 297 0.07 3.97 24.30
CA ILE A 297 -0.65 4.46 25.49
C ILE A 297 -1.16 5.87 25.23
N ASP A 298 -0.39 6.65 24.47
CA ASP A 298 -0.77 7.86 23.78
C ASP A 298 0.08 8.00 22.50
N GLY A 299 -0.53 8.30 21.36
CA GLY A 299 0.19 8.76 20.16
C GLY A 299 0.23 10.28 20.16
N TRP A 300 1.40 10.87 20.38
CA TRP A 300 1.52 12.33 20.33
C TRP A 300 1.90 12.75 18.91
N SER A 301 0.95 13.33 18.19
CA SER A 301 1.15 13.89 16.86
C SER A 301 1.29 15.42 16.95
N HIS A 302 2.46 15.93 16.61
CA HIS A 302 2.70 17.36 16.40
C HIS A 302 2.89 17.66 14.91
N PRO A 303 2.75 18.93 14.47
CA PRO A 303 2.85 19.29 13.05
C PRO A 303 4.25 18.98 12.47
N PHE A 304 4.34 17.90 11.68
CA PHE A 304 5.34 17.55 10.64
C PHE A 304 6.84 17.86 10.88
N LYS A 305 7.31 18.07 12.12
CA LYS A 305 8.75 18.30 12.40
C LYS A 305 9.44 17.01 12.84
N PRO A 306 10.57 16.61 12.22
CA PRO A 306 11.29 15.39 12.59
C PRO A 306 11.79 15.42 14.04
N ILE A 307 11.58 14.33 14.78
CA ILE A 307 12.15 14.17 16.12
C ILE A 307 13.59 13.68 15.98
N SER A 308 14.55 14.41 16.56
CA SER A 308 15.99 14.10 16.46
C SER A 308 16.50 13.21 17.60
N ALA A 309 15.90 13.31 18.78
CA ALA A 309 16.24 12.53 19.96
C ALA A 309 15.03 12.42 20.90
N ALA A 310 14.93 11.33 21.65
CA ALA A 310 13.91 11.14 22.67
C ALA A 310 14.41 10.20 23.78
N VAL A 311 14.07 10.50 25.04
CA VAL A 311 14.49 9.76 26.24
C VAL A 311 13.41 9.76 27.31
N PHE A 312 13.39 8.73 28.16
CA PHE A 312 12.69 8.78 29.44
C PHE A 312 13.50 9.58 30.45
N VAL A 313 12.84 10.44 31.23
CA VAL A 313 13.49 11.23 32.28
C VAL A 313 13.44 10.54 33.63
N ASP A 314 12.40 9.75 33.88
CA ASP A 314 12.18 9.02 35.14
C ASP A 314 11.81 7.54 34.89
N ASP A 315 11.14 6.91 35.85
CA ASP A 315 10.70 5.52 35.83
C ASP A 315 9.71 5.18 34.70
N GLY A 316 9.41 6.13 33.80
CA GLY A 316 8.68 5.91 32.56
C GLY A 316 7.46 6.80 32.42
N ALA A 317 7.23 7.70 33.36
CA ALA A 317 6.10 8.63 33.37
C ALA A 317 6.40 9.91 32.60
N THR A 318 7.64 10.38 32.60
CA THR A 318 8.05 11.62 31.94
C THR A 318 8.95 11.33 30.74
N VAL A 319 8.59 11.89 29.58
CA VAL A 319 9.34 11.75 28.34
C VAL A 319 9.82 13.11 27.87
N ALA A 320 11.08 13.18 27.46
CA ALA A 320 11.66 14.34 26.80
C ALA A 320 11.99 14.01 25.35
N TYR A 321 11.66 14.91 24.42
CA TYR A 321 11.97 14.76 23.00
C TYR A 321 12.34 16.09 22.35
N ALA A 322 13.15 16.03 21.29
CA ALA A 322 13.67 17.19 20.59
C ALA A 322 13.11 17.29 19.17
N GLU A 323 12.55 18.46 18.83
CA GLU A 323 12.09 18.80 17.48
C GLU A 323 12.80 20.06 16.98
N GLY A 324 13.73 19.89 16.04
CA GLY A 324 14.53 21.01 15.56
C GLY A 324 15.24 21.71 16.72
N THR A 325 14.90 22.98 16.98
CA THR A 325 15.52 23.80 18.04
C THR A 325 14.78 23.73 19.38
N GLN A 326 13.71 22.95 19.49
CA GLN A 326 12.89 22.87 20.70
C GLN A 326 13.05 21.51 21.39
N VAL A 327 13.06 21.52 22.72
CA VAL A 327 12.95 20.33 23.56
C VAL A 327 11.62 20.41 24.29
N PHE A 328 10.86 19.34 24.24
CA PHE A 328 9.58 19.19 24.91
C PHE A 328 9.76 18.16 26.02
N VAL A 329 9.31 18.51 27.22
CA VAL A 329 9.22 17.60 28.35
C VAL A 329 7.76 17.44 28.69
N ARG A 330 7.29 16.19 28.68
CA ARG A 330 5.88 15.88 28.88
C ARG A 330 5.72 14.70 29.82
N HIS A 331 4.79 14.86 30.76
CA HIS A 331 4.37 13.79 31.64
C HIS A 331 3.20 13.02 31.01
N ALA A 332 3.24 11.70 31.11
CA ALA A 332 2.22 10.81 30.60
C ALA A 332 0.89 11.08 31.34
N GLY A 333 -0.16 11.43 30.59
CA GLY A 333 -1.47 11.76 31.13
C GLY A 333 -1.72 13.24 31.49
N THR A 334 -0.73 14.14 31.31
CA THR A 334 -0.96 15.59 31.44
C THR A 334 -0.94 16.30 30.08
N PRO A 335 -1.78 17.34 29.89
CA PRO A 335 -1.70 18.22 28.72
C PRO A 335 -0.56 19.25 28.82
N GLU A 336 0.03 19.41 30.00
CA GLU A 336 1.15 20.32 30.22
C GLU A 336 2.43 19.78 29.56
N THR A 337 2.98 20.58 28.66
CA THR A 337 4.27 20.34 28.01
C THR A 337 5.17 21.51 28.35
N ARG A 338 6.29 21.26 29.03
CA ARG A 338 7.33 22.28 29.19
C ARG A 338 8.15 22.33 27.90
N THR A 339 8.11 23.48 27.24
CA THR A 339 8.88 23.74 26.02
C THR A 339 10.13 24.52 26.37
N LEU A 340 11.25 24.04 25.87
CA LEU A 340 12.59 24.59 26.10
C LEU A 340 13.20 24.88 24.73
N ALA A 341 13.84 26.04 24.55
CA ALA A 341 14.28 26.49 23.25
C ALA A 341 15.80 26.67 23.18
N HIS A 342 16.39 26.21 22.07
CA HIS A 342 17.77 26.45 21.67
C HIS A 342 17.83 27.40 20.47
N ALA A 343 19.00 28.00 20.25
CA ALA A 343 19.26 28.79 19.04
C ALA A 343 19.53 27.90 17.81
N ALA A 344 19.97 26.67 18.02
CA ALA A 344 20.31 25.69 16.99
C ALA A 344 19.61 24.35 17.24
N ALA A 345 19.60 23.47 16.23
CA ALA A 345 18.90 22.20 16.33
C ALA A 345 19.51 21.29 17.41
N VAL A 346 18.69 20.74 18.28
CA VAL A 346 19.07 19.80 19.33
C VAL A 346 19.39 18.45 18.71
N VAL A 347 20.56 17.92 19.04
CA VAL A 347 21.10 16.69 18.46
C VAL A 347 21.27 15.56 19.47
N GLU A 348 21.26 15.88 20.76
CA GLU A 348 21.46 14.91 21.84
C GLU A 348 20.64 15.31 23.08
N LEU A 349 20.00 14.32 23.68
CA LEU A 349 19.25 14.42 24.94
C LEU A 349 19.74 13.31 25.88
N VAL A 350 20.05 13.67 27.13
CA VAL A 350 20.51 12.74 28.16
C VAL A 350 19.73 13.01 29.45
N ALA A 351 19.06 12.00 29.98
CA ALA A 351 18.43 12.08 31.29
C ALA A 351 19.45 11.70 32.38
N CYS A 352 19.57 12.52 33.42
CA CYS A 352 20.33 12.17 34.61
C CYS A 352 19.38 11.44 35.57
N ALA A 353 19.54 10.11 35.64
CA ALA A 353 18.66 9.24 36.40
C ALA A 353 18.55 9.66 37.89
N GLY A 354 17.34 9.54 38.46
CA GLY A 354 17.09 9.75 39.89
C GLY A 354 16.93 11.20 40.37
N GLN A 355 17.25 12.22 39.57
CA GLN A 355 17.19 13.63 39.99
C GLN A 355 16.20 14.51 39.20
N GLN A 356 15.36 13.94 38.32
CA GLN A 356 14.43 14.71 37.46
C GLN A 356 15.14 15.83 36.69
N ARG A 357 16.29 15.51 36.07
CA ARG A 357 17.11 16.45 35.31
C ARG A 357 17.37 15.95 33.90
N LEU A 358 17.36 16.87 32.96
CA LEU A 358 17.61 16.63 31.54
C LEU A 358 18.79 17.48 31.08
N VAL A 359 19.70 16.91 30.30
CA VAL A 359 20.75 17.63 29.59
C VAL A 359 20.44 17.57 28.10
N SER A 360 20.46 18.72 27.44
CA SER A 360 20.30 18.80 25.98
C SER A 360 21.52 19.47 25.36
N ARG A 361 21.90 19.03 24.16
CA ARG A 361 22.97 19.65 23.38
C ARG A 361 22.52 19.96 21.96
N SER A 362 22.79 21.19 21.51
CA SER A 362 22.53 21.65 20.16
C SER A 362 23.73 21.51 19.23
N ARG A 363 23.47 21.57 17.92
CA ARG A 363 24.47 21.37 16.85
C ARG A 363 25.62 22.38 16.87
N ASP A 364 25.37 23.58 17.39
CA ASP A 364 26.40 24.62 17.61
C ASP A 364 27.27 24.37 18.85
N GLY A 365 27.03 23.26 19.58
CA GLY A 365 27.81 22.85 20.75
C GLY A 365 27.33 23.46 22.06
N ARG A 366 26.22 24.22 22.09
CA ARG A 366 25.65 24.67 23.37
C ARG A 366 25.01 23.49 24.09
N ALA A 367 25.38 23.32 25.36
CA ALA A 367 24.77 22.34 26.25
C ALA A 367 24.02 23.08 27.38
N THR A 368 22.87 22.54 27.77
CA THR A 368 22.03 23.13 28.82
C THR A 368 21.50 22.04 29.72
N LEU A 369 21.58 22.28 31.02
CA LEU A 369 21.01 21.46 32.08
C LEU A 369 19.65 22.06 32.48
N TRP A 370 18.62 21.22 32.43
CA TRP A 370 17.23 21.56 32.70
C TRP A 370 16.78 20.80 33.96
N PRO A 371 16.66 21.49 35.09
CA PRO A 371 15.98 20.93 36.25
C PRO A 371 14.47 20.88 35.99
N LEU A 372 13.84 19.72 36.17
CA LEU A 372 12.41 19.54 35.90
C LEU A 372 11.53 19.75 37.14
N ASP A 373 12.10 20.23 38.24
CA ASP A 373 11.39 20.57 39.49
C ASP A 373 10.52 21.83 39.38
N GLY A 374 10.61 22.56 38.26
CA GLY A 374 9.81 23.76 37.97
C GLY A 374 10.18 24.99 38.80
N ALA A 375 11.10 24.86 39.77
CA ALA A 375 11.49 25.92 40.69
C ALA A 375 12.83 26.58 40.32
N THR A 376 13.65 25.92 39.50
CA THR A 376 14.99 26.38 39.16
C THR A 376 15.15 26.74 37.69
N THR A 377 15.92 27.80 37.42
CA THR A 377 16.21 28.30 36.08
C THR A 377 17.18 27.38 35.34
N ASP A 378 17.09 27.38 34.01
CA ASP A 378 17.91 26.54 33.16
C ASP A 378 19.39 26.97 33.23
N ILE A 379 20.30 26.00 33.27
CA ILE A 379 21.72 26.23 33.54
C ILE A 379 22.52 25.98 32.27
N ALA A 380 23.16 27.02 31.75
CA ALA A 380 24.08 26.90 30.63
C ALA A 380 25.34 26.12 31.05
N LEU A 381 25.65 25.05 30.33
CA LEU A 381 26.88 24.28 30.51
C LEU A 381 27.96 24.81 29.54
N PRO A 382 29.25 24.48 29.77
CA PRO A 382 30.31 24.76 28.81
C PRO A 382 29.98 24.21 27.42
N THR A 383 30.59 24.77 26.38
CA THR A 383 30.40 24.28 25.02
C THR A 383 30.94 22.86 24.88
N SER A 384 30.08 21.94 24.43
CA SER A 384 30.34 20.51 24.39
C SER A 384 30.10 19.96 22.98
N SER A 385 30.92 19.00 22.58
CA SER A 385 30.67 18.12 21.42
C SER A 385 30.00 16.80 21.82
N ALA A 386 30.10 16.38 23.09
CA ALA A 386 29.41 15.22 23.66
C ALA A 386 29.10 15.45 25.15
N VAL A 387 28.04 14.82 25.66
CA VAL A 387 27.64 14.89 27.07
C VAL A 387 27.21 13.51 27.60
N ALA A 388 27.37 13.25 28.89
CA ALA A 388 26.85 12.06 29.57
C ALA A 388 26.53 12.34 31.03
N CYS A 389 25.55 11.65 31.62
CA CYS A 389 25.28 11.68 33.05
C CYS A 389 25.83 10.41 33.73
N SER A 390 26.26 10.54 34.99
CA SER A 390 26.58 9.38 35.83
C SER A 390 25.30 8.61 36.21
N ALA A 391 25.45 7.32 36.55
CA ALA A 391 24.32 6.44 36.86
C ALA A 391 23.51 6.88 38.10
N ASP A 392 24.16 7.54 39.07
CA ASP A 392 23.54 8.13 40.27
C ASP A 392 22.96 9.53 40.03
N GLY A 393 23.14 10.09 38.84
CA GLY A 393 22.66 11.42 38.45
C GLY A 393 23.36 12.58 39.15
N THR A 394 24.50 12.37 39.81
CA THR A 394 25.21 13.42 40.56
C THR A 394 26.23 14.19 39.71
N LEU A 395 26.75 13.58 38.64
CA LEU A 395 27.79 14.13 37.77
C LEU A 395 27.34 14.18 36.31
N ILE A 396 27.86 15.18 35.60
CA ILE A 396 27.77 15.33 34.15
C ILE A 396 29.19 15.35 33.59
N ALA A 397 29.48 14.52 32.60
CA ALA A 397 30.70 14.65 31.80
C ALA A 397 30.40 15.48 30.56
N SER A 398 31.25 16.47 30.29
CA SER A 398 31.21 17.31 29.10
C SER A 398 32.54 17.21 28.37
N GLY A 399 32.49 16.83 27.10
CA GLY A 399 33.65 16.79 26.21
C GLY A 399 33.54 17.90 25.19
N ASN A 400 34.61 18.66 24.93
CA ASN A 400 34.58 19.78 23.98
C ASN A 400 35.24 19.42 22.63
N ALA A 401 35.20 20.38 21.70
CA ALA A 401 35.75 20.21 20.35
C ALA A 401 37.28 20.12 20.31
N THR A 402 37.98 20.54 21.38
CA THR A 402 39.46 20.45 21.47
C THR A 402 39.93 19.14 22.08
N GLY A 403 39.02 18.37 22.69
CA GLY A 403 39.29 17.05 23.29
C GLY A 403 39.41 17.07 24.82
N GLU A 404 39.14 18.21 25.45
CA GLU A 404 39.06 18.32 26.90
C GLU A 404 37.77 17.68 27.42
N VAL A 405 37.89 16.96 28.54
CA VAL A 405 36.76 16.33 29.23
C VAL A 405 36.67 16.90 30.64
N SER A 406 35.55 17.53 30.96
CA SER A 406 35.25 18.12 32.27
C SER A 406 34.15 17.35 32.98
N LEU A 407 34.28 17.21 34.29
CA LEU A 407 33.23 16.74 35.20
C LEU A 407 32.55 17.94 35.83
N LEU A 408 31.23 17.94 35.78
CA LEU A 408 30.38 18.99 36.29
C LEU A 408 29.43 18.41 37.33
N ALA A 409 29.11 19.19 38.35
CA ALA A 409 28.06 18.83 39.29
C ALA A 409 26.71 18.92 38.60
N ALA A 410 25.93 17.85 38.64
CA ALA A 410 24.60 17.82 38.01
C ALA A 410 23.58 18.75 38.70
N ARG A 411 23.90 19.29 39.88
CA ARG A 411 23.00 20.16 40.66
C ARG A 411 22.95 21.60 40.17
N ASP A 412 24.10 22.12 39.75
CA ASP A 412 24.32 23.55 39.46
C ASP A 412 25.16 23.77 38.19
N GLY A 413 25.59 22.69 37.52
CA GLY A 413 26.45 22.76 36.34
C GLY A 413 27.87 23.25 36.64
N ALA A 414 28.28 23.34 37.91
CA ALA A 414 29.62 23.82 38.25
C ALA A 414 30.70 22.83 37.80
N VAL A 415 31.74 23.31 37.13
CA VAL A 415 32.89 22.48 36.76
C VAL A 415 33.64 22.08 38.03
N LEU A 416 33.62 20.79 38.34
CA LEU A 416 34.28 20.22 39.52
C LEU A 416 35.75 19.93 39.23
N ARG A 417 36.01 19.35 38.05
CA ARG A 417 37.35 18.87 37.66
C ARG A 417 37.45 18.72 36.15
N THR A 418 38.49 19.27 35.55
CA THR A 418 38.93 18.89 34.19
C THR A 418 39.82 17.66 34.28
N LEU A 419 39.52 16.62 33.52
CA LEU A 419 40.30 15.39 33.52
C LEU A 419 41.64 15.59 32.77
N PRO A 420 42.75 15.10 33.35
CA PRO A 420 44.08 15.27 32.77
C PRO A 420 44.27 14.40 31.53
N ASN A 421 45.23 14.81 30.69
CA ASN A 421 45.55 14.19 29.40
C ASN A 421 44.34 14.20 28.45
N THR A 422 44.08 15.36 27.87
CA THR A 422 42.97 15.62 26.92
C THR A 422 43.17 14.91 25.60
N LEU A 423 42.08 14.51 24.95
CA LEU A 423 42.08 13.86 23.64
C LEU A 423 42.58 14.85 22.56
N ASP A 424 43.15 14.34 21.46
CA ASP A 424 43.57 15.19 20.34
C ASP A 424 42.44 15.27 19.32
N GLY A 425 41.53 16.22 19.52
CA GLY A 425 40.38 16.47 18.63
C GLY A 425 39.01 16.34 19.31
N PRO A 426 37.91 16.53 18.58
CA PRO A 426 36.59 16.66 19.16
C PRO A 426 36.14 15.37 19.84
N VAL A 427 35.69 15.49 21.09
CA VAL A 427 35.14 14.37 21.84
C VAL A 427 33.84 13.93 21.16
N ALA A 428 33.80 12.69 20.69
CA ALA A 428 32.69 12.14 19.91
C ALA A 428 31.72 11.31 20.76
N GLN A 429 32.23 10.60 21.77
CA GLN A 429 31.42 9.77 22.68
C GLN A 429 31.91 9.92 24.12
N LEU A 430 30.97 9.91 25.06
CA LEU A 430 31.21 9.86 26.50
C LEU A 430 30.29 8.82 27.16
N ARG A 431 30.85 7.99 28.03
CA ARG A 431 30.10 6.98 28.79
C ARG A 431 30.67 6.82 30.19
N PHE A 432 29.81 6.86 31.20
CA PHE A 432 30.16 6.42 32.54
C PHE A 432 30.00 4.90 32.67
N SER A 433 30.72 4.31 33.61
CA SER A 433 30.43 2.96 34.09
C SER A 433 29.11 2.90 34.87
N ALA A 434 28.57 1.70 35.03
CA ALA A 434 27.32 1.48 35.77
C ALA A 434 27.40 1.90 37.25
N ASP A 435 28.58 1.86 37.85
CA ASP A 435 28.83 2.32 39.23
C ASP A 435 29.19 3.81 39.33
N GLY A 436 29.29 4.52 38.20
CA GLY A 436 29.70 5.92 38.13
C GLY A 436 31.17 6.21 38.49
N GLN A 437 32.00 5.19 38.74
CA GLN A 437 33.39 5.37 39.17
C GLN A 437 34.39 5.51 38.02
N TRP A 438 33.96 5.20 36.79
CA TRP A 438 34.79 5.25 35.59
C TRP A 438 34.12 6.08 34.50
N LEU A 439 34.95 6.67 33.65
CA LEU A 439 34.53 7.42 32.47
C LEU A 439 35.37 6.98 31.28
N ALA A 440 34.72 6.73 30.14
CA ALA A 440 35.36 6.54 28.85
C ALA A 440 35.01 7.69 27.90
N ALA A 441 35.99 8.15 27.14
CA ALA A 441 35.79 9.14 26.08
C ALA A 441 36.53 8.73 24.81
N SER A 442 35.95 9.06 23.65
CA SER A 442 36.63 8.91 22.36
C SER A 442 36.76 10.21 21.60
N ALA A 443 37.84 10.33 20.83
CA ALA A 443 38.00 11.34 19.78
C ALA A 443 38.70 10.69 18.58
N GLY A 444 37.98 10.62 17.45
CA GLY A 444 38.43 9.87 16.28
C GLY A 444 38.78 8.42 16.67
N PRO A 445 40.00 7.93 16.37
CA PRO A 445 40.40 6.55 16.68
C PRO A 445 40.88 6.35 18.12
N ARG A 446 40.94 7.40 18.94
CA ARG A 446 41.52 7.32 20.30
C ARG A 446 40.42 7.14 21.34
N LEU A 447 40.67 6.24 22.28
CA LEU A 447 39.87 5.99 23.47
C LEU A 447 40.72 6.30 24.70
N ARG A 448 40.16 7.04 25.65
CA ARG A 448 40.71 7.17 26.99
C ARG A 448 39.70 6.71 28.03
N VAL A 449 40.22 6.07 29.07
CA VAL A 449 39.43 5.63 30.23
C VAL A 449 40.08 6.17 31.50
N TRP A 450 39.28 6.81 32.33
CA TRP A 450 39.67 7.32 33.64
C TRP A 450 38.88 6.56 34.72
N ARG A 451 39.55 6.29 35.83
CA ARG A 451 38.87 6.08 37.10
C ARG A 451 38.79 7.44 37.78
N LEU A 452 37.61 7.84 38.25
CA LEU A 452 37.37 9.21 38.70
C LEU A 452 38.16 9.57 39.97
N SER A 453 38.59 8.56 40.75
CA SER A 453 39.49 8.71 41.90
C SER A 453 40.94 9.02 41.51
N ASP A 454 41.34 8.74 40.27
CA ASP A 454 42.74 8.74 39.88
C ASP A 454 43.12 10.07 39.21
N ASP A 455 44.40 10.46 39.30
CA ASP A 455 44.98 11.68 38.69
C ASP A 455 45.52 11.49 37.28
N ALA A 456 45.37 10.29 36.72
CA ALA A 456 45.76 9.97 35.35
C ALA A 456 44.76 9.02 34.71
N PRO A 457 44.64 9.00 33.38
CA PRO A 457 43.86 7.98 32.70
C PRO A 457 44.47 6.59 32.97
N VAL A 458 43.60 5.63 33.29
CA VAL A 458 43.95 4.22 33.48
C VAL A 458 44.26 3.56 32.13
N SER A 459 43.63 4.05 31.05
CA SER A 459 43.80 3.53 29.71
C SER A 459 43.91 4.62 28.65
N ALA A 460 44.80 4.40 27.70
CA ALA A 460 44.88 5.16 26.46
C ALA A 460 45.07 4.17 25.29
N LEU A 461 44.01 3.99 24.50
CA LEU A 461 43.96 3.05 23.39
C LEU A 461 43.79 3.81 22.07
N LYS A 462 44.37 3.28 20.99
CA LYS A 462 44.22 3.84 19.64
C LYS A 462 43.87 2.74 18.66
N LEU A 463 42.70 2.84 18.04
CA LEU A 463 42.22 1.94 17.00
C LEU A 463 42.74 2.40 15.62
N ARG A 464 42.55 1.56 14.60
CA ARG A 464 42.89 1.90 13.21
C ARG A 464 41.88 2.84 12.57
N GLN A 465 40.63 2.77 13.01
CA GLN A 465 39.50 3.52 12.46
C GLN A 465 38.85 4.35 13.57
N PRO A 466 38.12 5.43 13.23
CA PRO A 466 37.36 6.20 14.20
C PRO A 466 36.39 5.34 15.00
N ILE A 467 36.25 5.66 16.28
CA ILE A 467 35.32 5.01 17.19
C ILE A 467 33.93 5.64 16.98
N VAL A 468 32.94 4.80 16.67
CA VAL A 468 31.55 5.21 16.45
C VAL A 468 30.68 5.09 17.70
N ASP A 469 31.02 4.19 18.62
CA ASP A 469 30.24 3.94 19.84
C ASP A 469 31.14 3.30 20.91
N LEU A 470 30.78 3.54 22.17
CA LEU A 470 31.49 3.05 23.36
C LEU A 470 30.49 2.45 24.35
N ASP A 471 30.92 1.42 25.09
CA ASP A 471 30.14 0.91 26.22
C ASP A 471 31.03 0.22 27.27
N PHE A 472 30.59 0.26 28.53
CA PHE A 472 31.22 -0.49 29.61
C PHE A 472 30.44 -1.78 29.87
N ALA A 473 31.16 -2.87 30.16
CA ALA A 473 30.50 -4.00 30.79
C ALA A 473 30.10 -3.60 32.23
N PRO A 474 28.95 -4.07 32.74
CA PRO A 474 28.49 -3.81 34.10
C PRO A 474 29.46 -4.23 35.21
N ASP A 475 30.42 -5.11 34.91
CA ASP A 475 31.48 -5.52 35.83
C ASP A 475 32.59 -4.47 36.02
N ASN A 476 32.56 -3.38 35.23
CA ASN A 476 33.54 -2.28 35.18
C ASN A 476 34.99 -2.74 34.97
N ARG A 477 35.16 -3.97 34.48
CA ARG A 477 36.44 -4.60 34.15
C ARG A 477 36.61 -4.80 32.65
N ARG A 478 35.58 -4.51 31.85
CA ARG A 478 35.67 -4.60 30.40
C ARG A 478 35.10 -3.36 29.75
N VAL A 479 35.76 -2.90 28.69
CA VAL A 479 35.32 -1.76 27.88
C VAL A 479 35.30 -2.15 26.41
N MET A 480 34.22 -1.79 25.72
CA MET A 480 34.04 -2.04 24.30
C MET A 480 34.10 -0.72 23.53
N ALA A 481 34.82 -0.75 22.41
CA ALA A 481 34.78 0.30 21.40
C ALA A 481 34.44 -0.27 20.04
N ALA A 482 33.40 0.27 19.41
CA ALA A 482 33.02 -0.07 18.05
C ALA A 482 33.64 0.92 17.06
N SER A 483 34.18 0.41 15.96
CA SER A 483 34.53 1.18 14.77
C SER A 483 33.80 0.61 13.56
N ASP A 484 33.86 1.31 12.42
CA ASP A 484 33.20 0.90 11.17
C ASP A 484 33.46 -0.55 10.77
N SER A 485 34.60 -1.13 11.15
CA SER A 485 35.03 -2.46 10.69
C SER A 485 34.98 -3.57 11.73
N ALA A 486 34.84 -3.25 13.01
CA ALA A 486 34.86 -4.22 14.10
C ALA A 486 34.48 -3.58 15.46
N ALA A 487 34.00 -4.42 16.37
CA ALA A 487 33.98 -4.09 17.80
C ALA A 487 35.18 -4.71 18.52
N TYR A 488 35.84 -3.94 19.36
CA TYR A 488 37.03 -4.32 20.09
C TYR A 488 36.74 -4.28 21.58
N LEU A 489 37.21 -5.31 22.29
CA LEU A 489 36.99 -5.48 23.72
C LEU A 489 38.33 -5.59 24.45
N TRP A 490 38.47 -4.85 25.55
CA TRP A 490 39.65 -4.89 26.42
C TRP A 490 39.27 -5.15 27.86
N SER A 491 40.21 -5.71 28.63
CA SER A 491 40.14 -5.72 30.09
C SER A 491 40.63 -4.39 30.65
N LEU A 492 40.07 -4.01 31.79
CA LEU A 492 40.49 -2.91 32.63
C LEU A 492 40.85 -3.47 34.02
N PRO A 493 41.88 -2.94 34.68
CA PRO A 493 42.74 -1.82 34.26
C PRO A 493 43.89 -2.23 33.31
N ASP A 494 44.11 -3.52 33.10
CA ASP A 494 45.34 -4.05 32.47
C ASP A 494 45.48 -3.73 30.97
N ASN A 495 44.42 -3.21 30.34
CA ASN A 495 44.36 -2.84 28.92
C ASN A 495 44.64 -4.03 27.97
N ALA A 496 44.46 -5.27 28.44
CA ALA A 496 44.72 -6.45 27.64
C ALA A 496 43.59 -6.64 26.60
N PRO A 497 43.91 -6.85 25.32
CA PRO A 497 42.90 -7.11 24.29
C PRO A 497 42.25 -8.47 24.53
N LEU A 498 40.93 -8.50 24.72
CA LEU A 498 40.17 -9.73 24.95
C LEU A 498 39.69 -10.35 23.64
N LYS A 499 39.08 -9.53 22.76
CA LYS A 499 38.56 -10.01 21.48
C LYS A 499 38.38 -8.87 20.48
N ARG A 500 38.52 -9.22 19.20
CA ARG A 500 38.00 -8.44 18.08
C ARG A 500 36.81 -9.19 17.49
N LEU A 501 35.62 -8.59 17.54
CA LEU A 501 34.39 -9.13 16.99
C LEU A 501 34.25 -8.69 15.52
N GLY A 502 34.54 -9.64 14.61
CA GLY A 502 34.18 -9.63 13.20
C GLY A 502 35.14 -8.95 12.20
N GLN A 503 34.93 -9.28 10.92
CA GLN A 503 35.13 -8.40 9.76
C GLN A 503 33.74 -7.84 9.43
N LEU A 504 33.36 -6.76 10.11
CA LEU A 504 32.06 -6.12 9.94
C LEU A 504 32.21 -4.97 8.95
N THR A 505 31.13 -4.60 8.27
CA THR A 505 31.09 -3.40 7.42
C THR A 505 30.04 -2.46 7.98
N ASN A 506 30.47 -1.27 8.40
CA ASN A 506 29.61 -0.20 8.87
C ASN A 506 28.86 -0.50 10.18
N VAL A 507 29.59 -0.80 11.27
CA VAL A 507 28.99 -0.92 12.61
C VAL A 507 28.44 0.44 13.05
N HIS A 508 27.20 0.50 13.52
CA HIS A 508 26.57 1.74 13.98
C HIS A 508 26.41 1.84 15.50
N ARG A 509 26.11 0.71 16.17
CA ARG A 509 25.91 0.64 17.62
C ARG A 509 26.43 -0.65 18.22
N ALA A 510 26.91 -0.57 19.45
CA ALA A 510 27.35 -1.72 20.22
C ALA A 510 26.99 -1.55 21.71
N ARG A 511 26.32 -2.54 22.30
CA ARG A 511 25.87 -2.49 23.71
C ARG A 511 26.13 -3.80 24.44
N PHE A 512 26.49 -3.71 25.72
CA PHE A 512 26.40 -4.82 26.66
C PHE A 512 24.97 -4.99 27.15
N ASP A 513 24.59 -6.23 27.47
CA ASP A 513 23.38 -6.46 28.27
C ASP A 513 23.63 -6.07 29.75
N PRO A 514 22.56 -5.81 30.54
CA PRO A 514 22.72 -5.36 31.92
C PRO A 514 23.45 -6.35 32.85
N ALA A 515 23.54 -7.63 32.47
CA ALA A 515 24.30 -8.65 33.20
C ALA A 515 25.77 -8.75 32.74
N GLY A 516 26.16 -8.09 31.64
CA GLY A 516 27.48 -8.19 31.03
C GLY A 516 27.79 -9.57 30.43
N GLN A 517 26.77 -10.37 30.16
CA GLN A 517 26.85 -11.71 29.60
C GLN A 517 26.70 -11.71 28.09
N ARG A 518 26.10 -10.68 27.49
CA ARG A 518 25.85 -10.60 26.05
C ARG A 518 26.26 -9.25 25.47
N ILE A 519 26.59 -9.27 24.18
CA ILE A 519 26.95 -8.10 23.39
C ILE A 519 26.04 -8.05 22.17
N ALA A 520 25.30 -6.96 21.97
CA ALA A 520 24.55 -6.69 20.74
C ALA A 520 25.31 -5.73 19.84
N LEU A 521 25.43 -6.07 18.56
CA LEU A 521 26.03 -5.25 17.51
C LEU A 521 25.01 -4.96 16.40
N ALA A 522 24.86 -3.69 16.04
CA ALA A 522 24.07 -3.25 14.89
C ALA A 522 25.00 -2.88 13.73
N VAL A 523 24.74 -3.46 12.56
CA VAL A 523 25.53 -3.29 11.34
C VAL A 523 24.71 -2.57 10.28
N GLY A 524 25.35 -1.79 9.41
CA GLY A 524 24.72 -0.94 8.41
C GLY A 524 23.95 -1.68 7.31
N ASP A 525 24.10 -3.01 7.20
CA ASP A 525 23.28 -3.87 6.33
C ASP A 525 21.92 -4.22 6.96
N GLY A 526 21.60 -3.68 8.14
CA GLY A 526 20.38 -3.92 8.90
C GLY A 526 20.44 -5.13 9.83
N ARG A 527 21.59 -5.80 9.94
CA ARG A 527 21.78 -6.94 10.83
C ARG A 527 21.98 -6.49 12.27
N VAL A 528 21.32 -7.20 13.17
CA VAL A 528 21.55 -7.12 14.62
C VAL A 528 22.06 -8.47 15.09
N SER A 529 23.32 -8.53 15.51
CA SER A 529 23.97 -9.76 15.95
C SER A 529 24.21 -9.72 17.45
N VAL A 530 23.86 -10.80 18.15
CA VAL A 530 24.05 -10.92 19.59
C VAL A 530 25.08 -12.02 19.86
N PHE A 531 26.08 -11.71 20.67
CA PHE A 531 27.18 -12.60 21.02
C PHE A 531 27.20 -12.85 22.52
N ASP A 532 27.70 -14.02 22.91
CA ASP A 532 28.10 -14.27 24.29
C ASP A 532 29.35 -13.44 24.61
N ALA A 533 29.35 -12.75 25.76
CA ALA A 533 30.41 -11.81 26.14
C ALA A 533 31.66 -12.50 26.70
N ARG A 534 31.64 -13.82 26.92
CA ARG A 534 32.77 -14.62 27.42
C ARG A 534 33.35 -15.50 26.32
N SER A 535 32.53 -16.30 25.63
CA SER A 535 32.96 -17.18 24.55
C SER A 535 33.12 -16.45 23.21
N PHE A 536 32.43 -15.32 23.04
CA PHE A 536 32.35 -14.55 21.79
C PHE A 536 31.68 -15.30 20.64
N GLU A 537 30.94 -16.35 20.95
CA GLU A 537 30.11 -17.05 19.98
C GLU A 537 28.83 -16.25 19.70
N ARG A 538 28.35 -16.31 18.46
CA ARG A 538 27.11 -15.65 18.05
C ARG A 538 25.93 -16.48 18.55
N LEU A 539 25.11 -15.87 19.40
CA LEU A 539 23.91 -16.47 20.00
C LEU A 539 22.67 -16.28 19.12
N ALA A 540 22.50 -15.10 18.53
CA ALA A 540 21.35 -14.78 17.70
C ALA A 540 21.71 -13.79 16.60
N GLU A 541 20.97 -13.83 15.50
CA GLU A 541 21.05 -12.87 14.40
C GLU A 541 19.64 -12.48 13.98
N MET A 542 19.35 -11.18 14.03
CA MET A 542 18.07 -10.57 13.66
C MET A 542 18.31 -9.58 12.53
N ARG A 543 17.25 -9.23 11.79
CA ARG A 543 17.40 -8.43 10.57
C ARG A 543 16.29 -7.41 10.35
N HIS A 544 16.71 -6.16 10.15
CA HIS A 544 15.92 -5.07 9.58
C HIS A 544 16.12 -4.98 8.07
N GLN A 545 15.23 -4.25 7.39
CA GLN A 545 15.36 -3.97 5.95
C GLN A 545 16.26 -2.77 5.66
N GLY A 546 16.74 -2.08 6.69
CA GLY A 546 17.61 -0.91 6.59
C GLY A 546 18.54 -0.77 7.78
N PRO A 547 19.50 0.17 7.73
CA PRO A 547 20.48 0.39 8.79
C PRO A 547 19.83 0.60 10.17
N VAL A 548 20.41 -0.03 11.20
CA VAL A 548 19.95 0.08 12.59
C VAL A 548 20.81 1.13 13.32
N HIS A 549 20.17 2.14 13.90
CA HIS A 549 20.86 3.30 14.52
C HIS A 549 20.76 3.35 16.04
N GLN A 550 19.90 2.52 16.64
CA GLN A 550 19.77 2.45 18.09
C GLN A 550 19.54 1.01 18.54
N LEU A 551 20.13 0.66 19.69
CA LEU A 551 19.94 -0.60 20.40
C LEU A 551 19.75 -0.30 21.88
N ALA A 552 18.81 -0.99 22.53
CA ALA A 552 18.61 -0.96 23.96
C ALA A 552 18.20 -2.35 24.46
N PHE A 553 18.83 -2.85 25.53
CA PHE A 553 18.38 -4.07 26.20
C PHE A 553 17.31 -3.72 27.24
N SER A 554 16.39 -4.65 27.49
CA SER A 554 15.55 -4.60 28.69
C SER A 554 16.40 -4.79 29.95
N ALA A 555 15.94 -4.27 31.09
CA ALA A 555 16.67 -4.36 32.37
C ALA A 555 16.95 -5.82 32.80
N ASP A 556 16.06 -6.75 32.48
CA ASP A 556 16.23 -8.20 32.72
C ASP A 556 17.12 -8.90 31.67
N GLY A 557 17.55 -8.17 30.63
CA GLY A 557 18.32 -8.68 29.51
C GLY A 557 17.59 -9.70 28.63
N ARG A 558 16.28 -9.92 28.76
CA ARG A 558 15.57 -10.92 27.95
C ARG A 558 15.19 -10.40 26.56
N LEU A 559 15.04 -9.09 26.43
CA LEU A 559 14.58 -8.42 25.22
C LEU A 559 15.64 -7.44 24.71
N LEU A 560 15.61 -7.22 23.39
CA LEU A 560 16.41 -6.21 22.70
C LEU A 560 15.47 -5.34 21.85
N LEU A 561 15.52 -4.03 22.02
CA LEU A 561 14.83 -3.06 21.19
C LEU A 561 15.82 -2.46 20.20
N SER A 562 15.47 -2.45 18.92
CA SER A 562 16.27 -1.85 17.85
C SER A 562 15.47 -0.84 17.04
N ALA A 563 16.11 0.25 16.59
CA ALA A 563 15.50 1.27 15.73
C ALA A 563 16.20 1.32 14.38
N SER A 564 15.44 1.40 13.29
CA SER A 564 15.98 1.34 11.93
C SER A 564 15.41 2.40 10.99
N ASN A 565 16.20 2.67 9.94
CA ASN A 565 15.79 3.43 8.76
C ASN A 565 14.73 2.70 7.91
N ASP A 566 14.38 1.45 8.21
CA ASP A 566 13.25 0.78 7.55
C ASP A 566 11.87 1.26 8.03
N GLY A 567 11.83 2.33 8.83
CA GLY A 567 10.61 2.86 9.42
C GLY A 567 10.07 2.01 10.57
N THR A 568 10.87 1.10 11.14
CA THR A 568 10.43 0.28 12.26
C THR A 568 11.39 0.33 13.45
N ALA A 569 10.82 0.37 14.65
CA ALA A 569 11.48 -0.12 15.84
C ALA A 569 10.98 -1.54 16.14
N ARG A 570 11.86 -2.45 16.53
CA ARG A 570 11.52 -3.86 16.73
C ARG A 570 11.99 -4.35 18.08
N LEU A 571 11.12 -5.05 18.77
CA LEU A 571 11.40 -5.72 20.02
C LEU A 571 11.66 -7.19 19.75
N TRP A 572 12.84 -7.68 20.10
CA TRP A 572 13.29 -9.03 19.87
C TRP A 572 13.38 -9.79 21.18
N ARG A 573 12.97 -11.06 21.15
CA ARG A 573 13.27 -12.00 22.24
C ARG A 573 14.60 -12.66 21.97
N LEU A 574 15.54 -12.53 22.90
CA LEU A 574 16.91 -13.01 22.69
C LEU A 574 17.08 -14.51 22.84
N ALA A 575 16.14 -15.19 23.50
CA ALA A 575 16.18 -16.65 23.68
C ALA A 575 16.05 -17.42 22.36
N ASP A 576 15.23 -16.91 21.43
CA ASP A 576 14.91 -17.57 20.15
C ASP A 576 15.13 -16.66 18.92
N GLY A 577 15.50 -15.39 19.12
CA GLY A 577 15.67 -14.40 18.05
C GLY A 577 14.38 -13.92 17.42
N SER A 578 13.21 -14.27 17.98
CA SER A 578 11.92 -13.95 17.39
C SER A 578 11.50 -12.49 17.63
N GLU A 579 10.91 -11.89 16.60
CA GLU A 579 10.31 -10.56 16.68
C GLU A 579 9.02 -10.62 17.53
N GLN A 580 9.01 -9.92 18.66
CA GLN A 580 7.86 -9.84 19.57
C GLN A 580 6.92 -8.72 19.19
N LEU A 581 7.47 -7.61 18.74
CA LEU A 581 6.71 -6.39 18.47
C LEU A 581 7.37 -5.59 17.35
N ARG A 582 6.56 -5.10 16.42
CA ARG A 582 6.95 -4.15 15.37
C ARG A 582 6.27 -2.81 15.60
N LEU A 583 7.08 -1.80 15.85
CA LEU A 583 6.67 -0.41 16.09
C LEU A 583 6.87 0.39 14.80
N ALA A 584 5.84 0.45 13.97
CA ALA A 584 5.91 1.12 12.67
C ALA A 584 5.83 2.65 12.79
N HIS A 585 6.65 3.33 12.01
CA HIS A 585 6.68 4.77 11.75
C HIS A 585 6.58 5.02 10.25
N ASP A 586 6.09 6.20 9.85
CA ASP A 586 5.93 6.54 8.42
C ASP A 586 7.27 6.98 7.77
N ASP A 587 8.32 7.12 8.59
CA ASP A 587 9.69 7.47 8.21
C ASP A 587 10.67 6.87 9.25
N PHE A 588 11.98 7.13 9.12
CA PHE A 588 13.05 6.54 9.93
C PHE A 588 12.80 6.69 11.43
N VAL A 589 13.03 5.62 12.18
CA VAL A 589 12.98 5.66 13.64
C VAL A 589 14.32 6.14 14.17
N THR A 590 14.35 7.32 14.78
CA THR A 590 15.55 8.04 15.20
C THR A 590 15.95 7.75 16.64
N ALA A 591 15.00 7.44 17.52
CA ALA A 591 15.27 7.15 18.92
C ALA A 591 14.36 6.05 19.46
N THR A 592 14.94 5.21 20.33
CA THR A 592 14.20 4.21 21.11
C THR A 592 14.79 4.06 22.50
N ALA A 593 13.95 3.75 23.49
CA ALA A 593 14.37 3.52 24.86
C ALA A 593 13.40 2.57 25.60
N PHE A 594 13.92 1.85 26.60
CA PHE A 594 13.11 1.24 27.65
C PHE A 594 12.97 2.25 28.80
N SER A 595 11.83 2.23 29.50
CA SER A 595 11.73 2.85 30.82
C SER A 595 12.62 2.08 31.82
N ALA A 596 13.04 2.75 32.89
CA ALA A 596 13.93 2.15 33.89
C ALA A 596 13.32 0.91 34.56
N ASP A 597 11.99 0.88 34.72
CA ASP A 597 11.24 -0.26 35.25
C ASP A 597 11.01 -1.39 34.22
N GLY A 598 11.39 -1.18 32.95
CA GLY A 598 11.22 -2.12 31.85
C GLY A 598 9.77 -2.33 31.41
N THR A 599 8.80 -1.57 31.93
CA THR A 599 7.37 -1.74 31.63
C THR A 599 6.90 -0.95 30.41
N ARG A 600 7.70 0.00 29.93
CA ARG A 600 7.37 0.86 28.79
C ARG A 600 8.49 0.92 27.77
N LEU A 601 8.10 1.15 26.51
CA LEU A 601 9.00 1.41 25.39
C LEU A 601 8.69 2.78 24.81
N LEU A 602 9.71 3.46 24.32
CA LEU A 602 9.60 4.69 23.57
C LEU A 602 10.10 4.46 22.15
N SER A 603 9.37 4.97 21.16
CA SER A 603 9.86 5.11 19.80
C SER A 603 9.55 6.50 19.25
N ALA A 604 10.54 7.10 18.57
CA ALA A 604 10.43 8.42 17.96
C ALA A 604 11.00 8.36 16.54
N GLY A 605 10.35 9.05 15.60
CA GLY A 605 10.76 9.02 14.19
C GLY A 605 10.82 10.39 13.51
N ARG A 606 11.37 10.38 12.29
CA ARG A 606 11.35 11.54 11.39
C ARG A 606 9.96 11.87 10.88
N ASP A 607 9.00 10.97 11.08
CA ASP A 607 7.57 11.19 10.87
C ASP A 607 6.97 12.23 11.85
N GLY A 608 7.77 12.74 12.80
CA GLY A 608 7.34 13.70 13.80
C GLY A 608 6.42 13.06 14.85
N ARG A 609 6.41 11.73 14.93
CA ARG A 609 5.57 10.97 15.86
C ARG A 609 6.42 10.42 16.99
N LEU A 610 5.98 10.71 18.21
CA LEU A 610 6.45 10.05 19.42
C LEU A 610 5.39 9.03 19.85
N ARG A 611 5.81 7.78 20.07
CA ARG A 611 4.92 6.70 20.49
C ARG A 611 5.45 6.06 21.77
N LEU A 612 4.57 5.94 22.76
CA LEU A 612 4.82 5.27 24.04
C LEU A 612 4.08 3.93 24.08
N TRP A 613 4.79 2.85 24.40
CA TRP A 613 4.28 1.47 24.36
C TRP A 613 4.44 0.80 25.73
N GLN A 614 3.70 -0.29 25.98
CA GLN A 614 3.95 -1.16 27.14
C GLN A 614 4.78 -2.39 26.74
N ALA A 615 5.72 -2.79 27.60
CA ALA A 615 6.54 -3.99 27.47
C ALA A 615 6.19 -5.00 28.57
N LYS A 616 5.89 -6.25 28.23
CA LYS A 616 5.86 -7.37 29.19
C LYS A 616 6.53 -8.63 28.61
N PRO A 617 7.47 -9.29 29.32
CA PRO A 617 8.02 -10.60 28.95
C PRO A 617 7.46 -11.80 29.75
N ALA A 618 7.28 -12.94 29.05
CA ALA A 618 7.14 -14.35 29.47
C ALA A 618 5.83 -14.84 30.17
N ASP A 619 4.90 -15.43 29.40
CA ASP A 619 4.67 -16.89 29.29
C ASP A 619 3.42 -17.15 28.42
N ARG A 620 3.58 -17.99 27.39
CA ARG A 620 2.56 -18.22 26.36
C ARG A 620 1.55 -19.27 26.83
N VAL A 621 0.29 -18.88 26.94
CA VAL A 621 -0.87 -19.78 26.97
C VAL A 621 -1.85 -19.28 25.90
N TRP A 622 -2.15 -20.14 24.92
CA TRP A 622 -3.15 -19.90 23.89
C TRP A 622 -4.55 -19.88 24.50
N LEU A 623 -5.40 -18.94 24.06
CA LEU A 623 -6.77 -18.82 24.55
C LEU A 623 -7.71 -18.46 23.39
N ASP A 624 -8.39 -19.50 22.90
CA ASP A 624 -9.45 -19.46 21.88
C ASP A 624 -10.77 -18.89 22.37
N VAL A 625 -11.46 -18.13 21.52
CA VAL A 625 -12.93 -18.22 21.30
C VAL A 625 -13.40 -17.44 20.04
N PRO A 626 -14.48 -17.92 19.37
CA PRO A 626 -14.80 -17.67 17.96
C PRO A 626 -15.64 -16.42 17.74
N SER A 627 -15.45 -15.77 16.60
CA SER A 627 -16.44 -14.84 16.07
C SER A 627 -16.31 -14.54 14.57
N ARG A 628 -17.42 -14.08 13.98
CA ARG A 628 -17.61 -13.85 12.53
C ARG A 628 -16.67 -12.76 12.03
N VAL A 629 -15.58 -13.18 11.39
CA VAL A 629 -14.70 -12.30 10.62
C VAL A 629 -14.99 -12.53 9.15
N VAL A 630 -15.29 -11.45 8.42
CA VAL A 630 -15.48 -11.47 6.97
C VAL A 630 -14.14 -11.12 6.32
N ALA A 631 -13.50 -12.11 5.70
CA ALA A 631 -12.22 -11.93 5.02
C ALA A 631 -12.40 -11.45 3.57
N ALA A 632 -11.61 -10.45 3.17
CA ALA A 632 -11.37 -10.14 1.76
C ALA A 632 -10.59 -11.30 1.13
N GLN A 633 -11.03 -11.74 -0.04
CA GLN A 633 -10.50 -12.91 -0.75
C GLN A 633 -9.16 -12.59 -1.45
N THR A 634 -8.15 -12.13 -0.71
CA THR A 634 -6.80 -11.93 -1.25
C THR A 634 -5.91 -13.12 -0.91
N ALA A 635 -5.62 -13.93 -1.93
CA ALA A 635 -4.69 -15.04 -1.87
C ALA A 635 -3.24 -14.55 -1.81
N THR A 636 -2.51 -14.89 -0.76
CA THR A 636 -1.04 -14.84 -0.74
C THR A 636 -0.48 -16.17 -0.22
N GLY A 637 0.38 -16.82 -1.01
CA GLY A 637 1.31 -17.87 -0.56
C GLY A 637 0.71 -19.18 0.00
N GLY A 638 -0.03 -19.95 -0.81
CA GLY A 638 -0.41 -21.33 -0.45
C GLY A 638 -1.37 -21.48 0.74
N LYS A 639 -1.90 -20.39 1.31
CA LYS A 639 -2.87 -20.40 2.40
C LYS A 639 -4.21 -19.78 1.97
N ARG A 640 -5.31 -20.27 2.54
CA ARG A 640 -6.68 -19.76 2.36
C ARG A 640 -7.40 -19.76 3.69
N VAL A 641 -8.26 -18.78 3.92
CA VAL A 641 -9.06 -18.65 5.15
C VAL A 641 -10.54 -18.75 4.77
N SER A 642 -11.33 -19.46 5.57
CA SER A 642 -12.77 -19.58 5.33
C SER A 642 -13.47 -18.20 5.46
N PRO A 643 -14.61 -17.98 4.80
CA PRO A 643 -15.34 -16.70 4.88
C PRO A 643 -15.76 -16.26 6.29
N ASP A 644 -15.83 -17.19 7.25
CA ASP A 644 -16.10 -16.93 8.67
C ASP A 644 -14.83 -16.89 9.56
N ALA A 645 -13.66 -17.04 8.94
CA ALA A 645 -12.31 -17.12 9.50
C ALA A 645 -12.08 -18.17 10.61
N ARG A 646 -12.91 -19.21 10.66
CA ARG A 646 -12.73 -20.32 11.61
C ARG A 646 -11.73 -21.37 11.14
N TYR A 647 -11.55 -21.49 9.83
CA TYR A 647 -10.77 -22.54 9.22
C TYR A 647 -9.67 -21.96 8.33
N LEU A 648 -8.52 -22.61 8.37
CA LEU A 648 -7.35 -22.30 7.56
C LEU A 648 -7.01 -23.53 6.71
N LEU A 649 -6.89 -23.32 5.40
CA LEU A 649 -6.44 -24.33 4.45
C LEU A 649 -5.03 -23.97 3.97
N GLU A 650 -4.05 -24.81 4.24
CA GLU A 650 -2.65 -24.60 3.87
C GLU A 650 -2.15 -25.66 2.90
N SER A 651 -1.44 -25.26 1.86
CA SER A 651 -0.73 -26.18 0.99
C SER A 651 0.45 -26.79 1.75
N ILE A 652 0.53 -28.12 1.73
CA ILE A 652 1.61 -28.90 2.34
C ILE A 652 2.41 -29.68 1.27
N GLY A 653 2.32 -29.26 0.01
CA GLY A 653 2.92 -29.91 -1.16
C GLY A 653 2.09 -29.66 -2.43
N GLU A 654 2.49 -30.23 -3.57
CA GLU A 654 1.81 -29.98 -4.86
C GLU A 654 0.37 -30.51 -4.93
N GLN A 655 0.04 -31.59 -4.21
CA GLN A 655 -1.30 -32.22 -4.25
C GLN A 655 -1.93 -32.50 -2.87
N ALA A 656 -1.43 -31.87 -1.82
CA ALA A 656 -1.95 -32.07 -0.47
C ALA A 656 -2.17 -30.73 0.24
N TRP A 657 -3.34 -30.61 0.86
CA TRP A 657 -3.73 -29.44 1.62
C TRP A 657 -4.14 -29.84 3.02
N ARG A 658 -3.80 -29.02 4.01
CA ARG A 658 -4.13 -29.24 5.41
C ARG A 658 -5.19 -28.25 5.84
N LEU A 659 -6.36 -28.76 6.21
CA LEU A 659 -7.39 -27.99 6.88
C LEU A 659 -7.13 -28.01 8.39
N ARG A 660 -7.12 -26.83 9.01
CA ARG A 660 -7.05 -26.67 10.46
C ARG A 660 -8.18 -25.77 10.94
N ALA A 661 -8.83 -26.17 12.02
CA ALA A 661 -9.65 -25.27 12.79
C ALA A 661 -8.75 -24.40 13.67
N HIS A 662 -9.14 -23.15 13.91
CA HIS A 662 -8.39 -22.27 14.81
C HIS A 662 -8.43 -22.75 16.27
N ASP A 663 -9.53 -23.40 16.67
CA ASP A 663 -9.83 -23.84 18.03
C ASP A 663 -9.52 -25.32 18.29
N ASP A 664 -8.75 -25.95 17.40
CA ASP A 664 -8.49 -27.39 17.38
C ASP A 664 -9.76 -28.26 17.44
N SER A 665 -10.96 -27.69 17.16
CA SER A 665 -12.24 -28.43 17.15
C SER A 665 -12.28 -29.55 16.12
N ILE A 666 -11.42 -29.46 15.10
CA ILE A 666 -11.18 -30.48 14.11
C ILE A 666 -9.68 -30.75 14.10
N ALA A 667 -9.29 -31.99 14.37
CA ALA A 667 -7.91 -32.44 14.21
C ALA A 667 -7.42 -32.12 12.79
N PRO A 668 -6.15 -31.68 12.60
CA PRO A 668 -5.64 -31.28 11.30
C PRO A 668 -5.90 -32.34 10.22
N LEU A 669 -6.79 -32.01 9.29
CA LEU A 669 -7.23 -32.93 8.24
C LEU A 669 -6.39 -32.70 6.98
N THR A 670 -5.69 -33.73 6.54
CA THR A 670 -4.95 -33.68 5.28
C THR A 670 -5.83 -34.18 4.14
N LEU A 671 -6.02 -33.32 3.15
CA LEU A 671 -6.89 -33.53 2.01
C LEU A 671 -6.04 -33.71 0.75
N PRO A 672 -6.11 -34.88 0.09
CA PRO A 672 -5.50 -35.06 -1.22
C PRO A 672 -6.35 -34.30 -2.25
N LEU A 673 -5.74 -33.32 -2.92
CA LEU A 673 -6.36 -32.50 -3.96
C LEU A 673 -5.47 -32.55 -5.20
N ALA A 674 -5.94 -33.26 -6.23
CA ALA A 674 -5.17 -33.54 -7.44
C ALA A 674 -4.83 -32.29 -8.28
N HIS A 675 -5.61 -31.20 -8.16
CA HIS A 675 -5.51 -30.06 -9.07
C HIS A 675 -5.28 -28.71 -8.36
N GLY A 676 -4.89 -28.72 -7.07
CA GLY A 676 -4.70 -27.51 -6.25
C GLY A 676 -6.02 -26.81 -5.86
N ALA A 677 -6.06 -26.16 -4.69
CA ALA A 677 -7.25 -25.46 -4.19
C ALA A 677 -7.27 -23.98 -4.63
N VAL A 678 -8.37 -23.56 -5.27
CA VAL A 678 -8.65 -22.15 -5.58
C VAL A 678 -9.31 -21.47 -4.40
N GLN A 679 -10.40 -22.07 -3.89
CA GLN A 679 -11.23 -21.54 -2.82
C GLN A 679 -11.91 -22.67 -2.01
N PHE A 680 -12.29 -22.40 -0.75
CA PHE A 680 -13.05 -23.35 0.08
C PHE A 680 -14.07 -22.66 0.99
N ALA A 681 -15.07 -23.42 1.43
CA ALA A 681 -16.08 -23.00 2.41
C ALA A 681 -16.51 -24.18 3.29
N VAL A 682 -16.82 -23.92 4.56
CA VAL A 682 -17.37 -24.91 5.49
C VAL A 682 -18.85 -24.58 5.74
N SER A 683 -19.68 -25.61 5.82
CA SER A 683 -21.11 -25.43 6.09
C SER A 683 -21.34 -24.90 7.52
N PRO A 684 -22.44 -24.17 7.77
CA PRO A 684 -22.72 -23.60 9.10
C PRO A 684 -22.81 -24.65 10.23
N ASP A 685 -23.24 -25.87 9.90
CA ASP A 685 -23.31 -27.00 10.83
C ASP A 685 -21.95 -27.69 11.07
N GLN A 686 -20.88 -27.22 10.40
CA GLN A 686 -19.51 -27.73 10.47
C GLN A 686 -19.35 -29.20 10.04
N ARG A 687 -20.32 -29.75 9.32
CA ARG A 687 -20.31 -31.16 8.88
C ARG A 687 -19.86 -31.34 7.44
N ARG A 688 -19.79 -30.26 6.65
CA ARG A 688 -19.49 -30.33 5.22
C ARG A 688 -18.45 -29.28 4.83
N LEU A 689 -17.58 -29.65 3.92
CA LEU A 689 -16.55 -28.82 3.33
C LEU A 689 -16.75 -28.79 1.82
N ALA A 690 -16.86 -27.61 1.23
CA ALA A 690 -16.80 -27.44 -0.21
C ALA A 690 -15.42 -26.88 -0.60
N ILE A 691 -14.77 -27.47 -1.60
CA ILE A 691 -13.48 -27.04 -2.12
C ILE A 691 -13.56 -26.94 -3.64
N ALA A 692 -13.12 -25.82 -4.20
CA ALA A 692 -13.01 -25.60 -5.63
C ALA A 692 -11.57 -25.78 -6.13
N GLY A 693 -11.40 -26.57 -7.19
CA GLY A 693 -10.13 -26.81 -7.88
C GLY A 693 -9.89 -25.87 -9.08
N PHE A 694 -8.64 -25.85 -9.57
CA PHE A 694 -8.26 -25.11 -10.80
C PHE A 694 -8.84 -25.71 -12.09
N ASP A 695 -9.41 -26.91 -12.03
CA ASP A 695 -10.06 -27.62 -13.14
C ASP A 695 -11.56 -27.28 -13.26
N GLY A 696 -12.11 -26.47 -12.35
CA GLY A 696 -13.56 -26.21 -12.27
C GLY A 696 -14.33 -27.26 -11.49
N THR A 697 -13.66 -28.28 -10.93
CA THR A 697 -14.32 -29.24 -10.05
C THR A 697 -14.53 -28.62 -8.68
N VAL A 698 -15.75 -28.72 -8.13
CA VAL A 698 -16.06 -28.38 -6.75
C VAL A 698 -16.43 -29.66 -6.01
N GLU A 699 -15.59 -30.06 -5.06
CA GLU A 699 -15.79 -31.25 -4.24
C GLU A 699 -16.48 -30.87 -2.93
N LEU A 700 -17.57 -31.56 -2.62
CA LEU A 700 -18.26 -31.51 -1.35
C LEU A 700 -17.85 -32.73 -0.52
N ARG A 701 -17.29 -32.49 0.67
CA ARG A 701 -16.69 -33.50 1.53
C ARG A 701 -17.32 -33.48 2.92
N ALA A 702 -17.38 -34.64 3.58
CA ALA A 702 -17.80 -34.70 4.97
C ALA A 702 -16.65 -34.26 5.90
N LEU A 703 -16.98 -33.60 7.00
CA LEU A 703 -16.05 -33.34 8.10
C LEU A 703 -16.46 -34.16 9.33
N PRO A 704 -15.49 -34.69 10.11
CA PRO A 704 -14.04 -34.54 9.95
C PRO A 704 -13.38 -35.57 9.01
N GLY A 705 -14.12 -36.55 8.46
CA GLY A 705 -13.56 -37.69 7.72
C GLY A 705 -12.91 -37.36 6.37
N GLY A 706 -13.26 -36.24 5.74
CA GLY A 706 -12.70 -35.79 4.45
C GLY A 706 -13.18 -36.57 3.23
N GLU A 707 -14.10 -37.52 3.42
CA GLU A 707 -14.71 -38.35 2.38
C GLU A 707 -15.49 -37.49 1.39
N VAL A 708 -15.32 -37.74 0.09
CA VAL A 708 -16.03 -37.02 -0.97
C VAL A 708 -17.48 -37.47 -0.98
N LEU A 709 -18.37 -36.58 -0.53
CA LEU A 709 -19.82 -36.78 -0.58
C LEU A 709 -20.33 -36.59 -2.01
N ARG A 710 -19.81 -35.57 -2.71
CA ARG A 710 -20.25 -35.21 -4.06
C ARG A 710 -19.23 -34.37 -4.82
N ARG A 711 -19.36 -34.34 -6.13
CA ARG A 711 -18.67 -33.39 -7.02
C ARG A 711 -19.70 -32.66 -7.86
N VAL A 712 -19.54 -31.34 -7.98
CA VAL A 712 -20.25 -30.51 -8.96
C VAL A 712 -19.20 -29.81 -9.82
N ASN A 713 -19.48 -29.61 -11.10
CA ASN A 713 -18.52 -29.05 -12.04
C ASN A 713 -18.99 -27.68 -12.52
N THR A 714 -18.07 -26.73 -12.54
CA THR A 714 -18.24 -25.43 -13.17
C THR A 714 -17.43 -25.39 -14.48
N VAL A 715 -17.82 -24.53 -15.42
CA VAL A 715 -17.15 -24.40 -16.73
C VAL A 715 -15.75 -23.80 -16.59
N ALA A 716 -15.55 -22.97 -15.57
CA ALA A 716 -14.27 -22.36 -15.21
C ALA A 716 -14.04 -22.46 -13.69
N PRO A 717 -12.82 -22.24 -13.19
CA PRO A 717 -12.54 -22.33 -11.75
C PRO A 717 -13.40 -21.37 -10.92
N ALA A 718 -13.93 -21.85 -9.80
CA ALA A 718 -14.71 -21.04 -8.88
C ALA A 718 -13.78 -20.18 -8.00
N ASP A 719 -13.77 -18.88 -8.23
CA ASP A 719 -13.01 -17.91 -7.43
C ASP A 719 -13.76 -17.57 -6.12
N THR A 720 -15.07 -17.79 -6.08
CA THR A 720 -15.87 -17.62 -4.87
C THR A 720 -16.81 -18.79 -4.61
N LEU A 721 -16.95 -19.18 -3.34
CA LEU A 721 -17.66 -20.37 -2.88
C LEU A 721 -18.29 -20.11 -1.51
N GLY A 722 -19.55 -20.50 -1.29
CA GLY A 722 -20.20 -20.31 0.02
C GLY A 722 -21.51 -21.07 0.20
N PHE A 723 -21.80 -21.45 1.44
CA PHE A 723 -23.06 -22.11 1.80
C PHE A 723 -24.14 -21.10 2.18
N SER A 724 -25.41 -21.45 1.93
CA SER A 724 -26.54 -20.76 2.53
C SER A 724 -26.53 -20.90 4.07
N PRO A 725 -27.19 -19.99 4.82
CA PRO A 725 -27.19 -20.02 6.29
C PRO A 725 -27.74 -21.32 6.89
N ASP A 726 -28.63 -22.01 6.17
CA ASP A 726 -29.19 -23.31 6.56
C ASP A 726 -28.35 -24.51 6.08
N GLY A 727 -27.26 -24.28 5.37
CA GLY A 727 -26.35 -25.29 4.82
C GLY A 727 -26.95 -26.14 3.67
N ARG A 728 -28.13 -25.79 3.17
CA ARG A 728 -28.84 -26.59 2.15
C ARG A 728 -28.43 -26.25 0.72
N LEU A 729 -27.90 -25.06 0.49
CA LEU A 729 -27.51 -24.56 -0.82
C LEU A 729 -26.02 -24.21 -0.83
N LEU A 730 -25.38 -24.36 -1.98
CA LEU A 730 -24.00 -23.98 -2.24
C LEU A 730 -23.96 -23.01 -3.41
N LEU A 731 -23.34 -21.87 -3.23
CA LEU A 731 -23.04 -20.92 -4.29
C LEU A 731 -21.65 -21.17 -4.86
N THR A 732 -21.53 -21.19 -6.18
CA THR A 732 -20.25 -21.12 -6.90
C THR A 732 -20.26 -19.92 -7.84
N GLY A 733 -19.26 -19.04 -7.73
CA GLY A 733 -19.00 -17.98 -8.70
C GLY A 733 -17.70 -18.26 -9.45
N ALA A 734 -17.80 -18.53 -10.75
CA ALA A 734 -16.69 -18.94 -11.59
C ALA A 734 -16.03 -17.79 -12.36
N ARG A 735 -14.79 -18.00 -12.80
CA ARG A 735 -13.99 -17.03 -13.59
C ARG A 735 -14.67 -16.61 -14.89
N ASP A 736 -15.61 -17.40 -15.40
CA ASP A 736 -16.42 -17.09 -16.58
C ASP A 736 -17.57 -16.10 -16.29
N ALA A 737 -17.60 -15.51 -15.08
CA ALA A 737 -18.64 -14.62 -14.56
C ALA A 737 -19.99 -15.31 -14.28
N THR A 738 -20.03 -16.64 -14.26
CA THR A 738 -21.24 -17.41 -13.98
C THR A 738 -21.42 -17.64 -12.48
N LEU A 739 -22.63 -17.38 -11.97
CA LEU A 739 -23.11 -17.72 -10.65
C LEU A 739 -24.01 -18.94 -10.75
N ARG A 740 -23.73 -20.00 -9.99
CA ARG A 740 -24.61 -21.18 -9.90
C ARG A 740 -24.94 -21.46 -8.46
N LEU A 741 -26.21 -21.75 -8.20
CA LEU A 741 -26.68 -22.17 -6.90
C LEU A 741 -27.06 -23.65 -6.96
N TRP A 742 -26.42 -24.45 -6.13
CA TRP A 742 -26.56 -25.90 -6.09
C TRP A 742 -27.30 -26.33 -4.84
N SER A 743 -28.16 -27.33 -4.98
CA SER A 743 -28.72 -28.04 -3.83
C SER A 743 -27.69 -29.01 -3.28
N VAL A 744 -27.36 -28.90 -1.98
CA VAL A 744 -26.31 -29.72 -1.36
C VAL A 744 -26.77 -31.16 -1.17
N ALA A 745 -28.07 -31.40 -1.05
CA ALA A 745 -28.63 -32.74 -0.83
C ALA A 745 -28.48 -33.67 -2.04
N ASP A 746 -28.80 -33.17 -3.23
CA ASP A 746 -28.86 -33.93 -4.50
C ASP A 746 -27.80 -33.48 -5.52
N GLY A 747 -27.14 -32.33 -5.31
CA GLY A 747 -26.17 -31.76 -6.24
C GLY A 747 -26.77 -31.11 -7.47
N VAL A 748 -28.09 -30.91 -7.50
CA VAL A 748 -28.77 -30.34 -8.66
C VAL A 748 -28.63 -28.82 -8.66
N GLU A 749 -28.33 -28.24 -9.82
CA GLU A 749 -28.35 -26.79 -10.02
C GLU A 749 -29.79 -26.28 -9.89
N ARG A 750 -30.03 -25.36 -8.96
CA ARG A 750 -31.32 -24.70 -8.75
C ARG A 750 -31.56 -23.63 -9.79
N TRP A 751 -30.55 -22.82 -10.04
CA TRP A 751 -30.54 -21.79 -11.06
C TRP A 751 -29.12 -21.32 -11.35
N GLN A 752 -28.97 -20.70 -12.51
CA GLN A 752 -27.73 -20.07 -12.98
C GLN A 752 -28.01 -18.63 -13.38
N GLN A 753 -27.13 -17.73 -12.95
CA GLN A 753 -27.11 -16.33 -13.36
C GLN A 753 -25.71 -15.91 -13.77
N ARG A 754 -25.55 -14.68 -14.28
CA ARG A 754 -24.24 -14.17 -14.68
C ARG A 754 -24.05 -12.69 -14.40
N HIS A 755 -22.81 -12.33 -14.09
CA HIS A 755 -22.28 -10.97 -14.19
C HIS A 755 -21.69 -10.72 -15.58
N ALA A 756 -21.36 -9.46 -15.87
CA ALA A 756 -20.65 -9.12 -17.11
C ALA A 756 -19.15 -9.43 -17.01
N ARG A 757 -18.60 -9.49 -15.79
CA ARG A 757 -17.19 -9.80 -15.51
C ARG A 757 -17.04 -10.61 -14.21
N PHE A 758 -15.80 -10.93 -13.84
CA PHE A 758 -15.43 -11.76 -12.68
C PHE A 758 -16.13 -11.34 -11.39
N ILE A 759 -16.56 -12.34 -10.62
CA ILE A 759 -17.20 -12.18 -9.32
C ILE A 759 -16.12 -12.28 -8.24
N PHE A 760 -16.07 -11.32 -7.33
CA PHE A 760 -15.08 -11.26 -6.24
C PHE A 760 -15.66 -11.59 -4.86
N SER A 761 -16.95 -11.34 -4.64
CA SER A 761 -17.55 -11.48 -3.32
C SER A 761 -19.01 -11.91 -3.39
N HIS A 762 -19.48 -12.53 -2.31
CA HIS A 762 -20.87 -12.90 -2.12
C HIS A 762 -21.26 -12.76 -0.64
N ALA A 763 -22.55 -12.60 -0.38
CA ALA A 763 -23.12 -12.65 0.97
C ALA A 763 -24.57 -13.14 0.91
N PHE A 764 -24.96 -14.08 1.77
CA PHE A 764 -26.36 -14.43 1.96
C PHE A 764 -26.97 -13.56 3.07
N SER A 765 -28.25 -13.20 2.93
CA SER A 765 -29.02 -12.64 4.04
C SER A 765 -29.20 -13.69 5.13
N ARG A 766 -29.37 -13.27 6.39
CA ARG A 766 -29.41 -14.18 7.56
C ARG A 766 -30.58 -15.16 7.51
N ASP A 767 -31.69 -14.76 6.90
CA ASP A 767 -32.88 -15.57 6.64
C ASP A 767 -32.74 -16.50 5.41
N GLY A 768 -31.66 -16.37 4.64
CA GLY A 768 -31.38 -17.16 3.45
C GLY A 768 -32.25 -16.84 2.23
N THR A 769 -33.04 -15.75 2.26
CA THR A 769 -33.96 -15.42 1.17
C THR A 769 -33.31 -14.61 0.04
N GLN A 770 -32.24 -13.87 0.35
CA GLN A 770 -31.50 -13.02 -0.58
C GLN A 770 -30.02 -13.41 -0.65
N LEU A 771 -29.44 -13.20 -1.83
CA LEU A 771 -28.02 -13.35 -2.10
C LEU A 771 -27.51 -12.07 -2.75
N ALA A 772 -26.43 -11.49 -2.22
CA ALA A 772 -25.71 -10.39 -2.85
C ALA A 772 -24.41 -10.89 -3.47
N THR A 773 -24.06 -10.39 -4.65
CA THR A 773 -22.82 -10.74 -5.37
C THR A 773 -22.14 -9.48 -5.92
N GLY A 774 -20.83 -9.39 -5.72
CA GLY A 774 -20.02 -8.23 -6.10
C GLY A 774 -18.98 -8.60 -7.14
N ALA A 775 -18.87 -7.80 -8.20
CA ALA A 775 -18.07 -8.14 -9.37
C ALA A 775 -17.16 -6.99 -9.86
N SER A 776 -16.25 -7.33 -10.77
CA SER A 776 -15.38 -6.42 -11.53
C SER A 776 -16.10 -5.65 -12.64
N ASP A 777 -17.40 -5.88 -12.83
CA ASP A 777 -18.24 -5.07 -13.70
C ASP A 777 -18.74 -3.78 -13.01
N ALA A 778 -18.16 -3.46 -11.85
CA ALA A 778 -18.51 -2.34 -10.99
C ALA A 778 -19.99 -2.36 -10.53
N THR A 779 -20.57 -3.56 -10.39
CA THR A 779 -21.92 -3.72 -9.81
C THR A 779 -21.92 -4.69 -8.64
N ALA A 780 -22.73 -4.37 -7.64
CA ALA A 780 -23.25 -5.36 -6.70
C ALA A 780 -24.69 -5.72 -7.13
N ARG A 781 -25.01 -7.01 -7.19
CA ARG A 781 -26.34 -7.50 -7.56
C ARG A 781 -26.95 -8.27 -6.42
N VAL A 782 -28.24 -8.04 -6.18
CA VAL A 782 -29.01 -8.75 -5.16
C VAL A 782 -30.02 -9.65 -5.86
N TRP A 783 -30.02 -10.92 -5.51
CA TRP A 783 -30.82 -11.98 -6.12
C TRP A 783 -31.74 -12.59 -5.08
N ARG A 784 -32.94 -13.00 -5.49
CA ARG A 784 -33.79 -13.87 -4.69
C ARG A 784 -33.28 -15.31 -4.78
N VAL A 785 -33.06 -15.94 -3.63
CA VAL A 785 -32.48 -17.28 -3.56
C VAL A 785 -33.44 -18.35 -4.12
N ALA A 786 -34.75 -18.15 -3.98
CA ALA A 786 -35.77 -19.13 -4.37
C ALA A 786 -35.79 -19.45 -5.88
N ASP A 787 -35.60 -18.44 -6.72
CA ASP A 787 -35.79 -18.52 -8.19
C ASP A 787 -34.63 -17.90 -8.99
N GLY A 788 -33.65 -17.28 -8.32
CA GLY A 788 -32.53 -16.59 -8.98
C GLY A 788 -32.93 -15.28 -9.63
N ALA A 789 -34.10 -14.70 -9.30
CA ALA A 789 -34.52 -13.43 -9.86
C ALA A 789 -33.63 -12.29 -9.36
N LEU A 790 -33.21 -11.41 -10.29
CA LEU A 790 -32.47 -10.19 -9.94
C LEU A 790 -33.43 -9.19 -9.29
N LEU A 791 -33.18 -8.85 -8.03
CA LEU A 791 -33.94 -7.88 -7.26
C LEU A 791 -33.38 -6.46 -7.47
N HIS A 792 -32.05 -6.30 -7.32
CA HIS A 792 -31.40 -4.99 -7.40
C HIS A 792 -30.06 -5.07 -8.14
N THR A 793 -29.75 -4.00 -8.87
CA THR A 793 -28.40 -3.73 -9.40
C THR A 793 -27.92 -2.42 -8.80
N LEU A 794 -26.86 -2.50 -8.01
CA LEU A 794 -26.31 -1.41 -7.22
C LEU A 794 -24.99 -0.95 -7.87
N PRO A 795 -24.95 0.24 -8.49
CA PRO A 795 -23.80 0.68 -9.29
C PRO A 795 -22.66 1.23 -8.43
N HIS A 796 -21.43 0.93 -8.85
CA HIS A 796 -20.18 1.44 -8.31
C HIS A 796 -19.31 2.05 -9.41
N ARG A 797 -18.21 2.73 -9.05
CA ARG A 797 -17.25 3.27 -10.03
C ARG A 797 -16.12 2.30 -10.36
N HIS A 798 -15.93 1.28 -9.52
CA HIS A 798 -14.91 0.25 -9.68
C HIS A 798 -15.41 -1.07 -9.05
N ASP A 799 -14.61 -2.13 -9.18
CA ASP A 799 -14.79 -3.46 -8.60
C ASP A 799 -15.33 -3.48 -7.18
N VAL A 800 -16.35 -4.31 -6.95
CA VAL A 800 -16.91 -4.57 -5.62
C VAL A 800 -16.16 -5.74 -4.97
N ARG A 801 -15.41 -5.44 -3.91
CA ARG A 801 -14.47 -6.37 -3.25
C ARG A 801 -15.06 -7.16 -2.09
N ALA A 802 -16.03 -6.59 -1.37
CA ALA A 802 -16.72 -7.26 -0.27
C ALA A 802 -18.16 -6.79 -0.14
N LEU A 803 -19.00 -7.66 0.42
CA LEU A 803 -20.41 -7.44 0.66
C LEU A 803 -20.80 -8.00 2.03
N ALA A 804 -21.72 -7.33 2.72
CA ALA A 804 -22.29 -7.82 3.97
C ALA A 804 -23.74 -7.34 4.11
N PHE A 805 -24.67 -8.24 4.38
CA PHE A 805 -26.02 -7.86 4.80
C PHE A 805 -26.02 -7.42 6.26
N ASP A 806 -26.87 -6.45 6.59
CA ASP A 806 -27.20 -6.19 7.98
C ASP A 806 -28.01 -7.37 8.57
N PRO A 807 -28.10 -7.52 9.90
CA PRO A 807 -28.81 -8.63 10.52
C PRO A 807 -30.29 -8.74 10.14
N SER A 808 -30.92 -7.62 9.76
CA SER A 808 -32.31 -7.60 9.30
C SER A 808 -32.49 -8.06 7.85
N GLY A 809 -31.43 -8.01 7.03
CA GLY A 809 -31.47 -8.29 5.60
C GLY A 809 -32.08 -7.17 4.75
N ARG A 810 -32.40 -6.01 5.34
CA ARG A 810 -32.98 -4.86 4.63
C ARG A 810 -31.93 -3.88 4.12
N ARG A 811 -30.72 -3.93 4.69
CA ARG A 811 -29.59 -3.10 4.26
C ARG A 811 -28.43 -3.97 3.81
N LEU A 812 -27.70 -3.46 2.83
CA LEU A 812 -26.50 -4.11 2.29
C LEU A 812 -25.33 -3.13 2.36
N ALA A 813 -24.23 -3.54 2.97
CA ALA A 813 -22.96 -2.84 2.86
C ALA A 813 -22.14 -3.42 1.70
N SER A 814 -21.54 -2.55 0.91
CA SER A 814 -20.67 -2.91 -0.23
C SER A 814 -19.37 -2.11 -0.19
N ALA A 815 -18.24 -2.78 -0.40
CA ALA A 815 -16.91 -2.19 -0.39
C ALA A 815 -16.32 -2.25 -1.79
N SER A 816 -15.77 -1.14 -2.26
CA SER A 816 -15.31 -0.99 -3.64
C SER A 816 -13.86 -0.51 -3.72
N SER A 817 -13.22 -0.87 -4.83
CA SER A 817 -11.92 -0.34 -5.23
C SER A 817 -11.96 1.14 -5.64
N ASP A 818 -13.13 1.78 -5.63
CA ASP A 818 -13.27 3.24 -5.74
C ASP A 818 -13.06 3.99 -4.42
N ASN A 819 -12.48 3.31 -3.43
CA ASN A 819 -12.15 3.80 -2.08
C ASN A 819 -13.37 4.09 -1.20
N LEU A 820 -14.57 3.73 -1.63
CA LEU A 820 -15.79 3.92 -0.86
C LEU A 820 -16.40 2.58 -0.42
N ALA A 821 -16.79 2.51 0.84
CA ALA A 821 -17.86 1.62 1.25
C ALA A 821 -19.20 2.37 1.18
N ARG A 822 -20.28 1.66 0.86
CA ARG A 822 -21.63 2.20 0.74
C ARG A 822 -22.59 1.34 1.52
N LEU A 823 -23.50 1.97 2.26
CA LEU A 823 -24.66 1.33 2.85
C LEU A 823 -25.87 1.58 1.95
N TRP A 824 -26.53 0.50 1.53
CA TRP A 824 -27.70 0.55 0.67
C TRP A 824 -28.94 0.14 1.46
N GLY A 825 -29.99 0.95 1.39
CA GLY A 825 -31.34 0.52 1.74
C GLY A 825 -31.96 -0.22 0.56
N LEU A 826 -32.35 -1.49 0.75
CA LEU A 826 -32.81 -2.34 -0.34
C LEU A 826 -34.27 -2.09 -0.74
N ASP A 827 -35.08 -1.48 0.13
CA ASP A 827 -36.47 -1.15 -0.20
C ASP A 827 -36.59 -0.20 -1.42
N GLU A 828 -35.66 0.75 -1.53
CA GLU A 828 -35.59 1.71 -2.65
C GLU A 828 -34.34 1.57 -3.53
N ALA A 829 -33.43 0.64 -3.19
CA ALA A 829 -32.11 0.48 -3.81
C ALA A 829 -31.29 1.79 -3.88
N LYS A 830 -31.29 2.56 -2.79
CA LYS A 830 -30.56 3.83 -2.67
C LYS A 830 -29.43 3.73 -1.66
N VAL A 831 -28.38 4.51 -1.90
CA VAL A 831 -27.31 4.68 -0.90
C VAL A 831 -27.84 5.53 0.25
N GLU A 832 -27.83 4.96 1.44
CA GLU A 832 -28.11 5.68 2.69
C GLU A 832 -26.87 6.46 3.14
N HIS A 833 -25.70 5.81 3.13
CA HIS A 833 -24.44 6.38 3.61
C HIS A 833 -23.24 6.00 2.74
N TYR A 834 -22.28 6.93 2.67
CA TYR A 834 -20.96 6.73 2.06
C TYR A 834 -19.88 6.75 3.15
N PHE A 835 -19.01 5.75 3.13
CA PHE A 835 -17.89 5.62 4.07
C PHE A 835 -16.58 5.71 3.30
N GLU A 836 -15.89 6.83 3.48
CA GLU A 836 -14.70 7.14 2.69
C GLU A 836 -13.42 6.55 3.30
N HIS A 837 -12.60 5.96 2.45
CA HIS A 837 -11.22 5.57 2.75
C HIS A 837 -10.26 6.24 1.76
N ARG A 838 -8.97 6.27 2.09
CA ARG A 838 -7.94 6.84 1.18
C ARG A 838 -7.56 5.91 0.04
N PHE A 839 -7.83 4.62 0.20
CA PHE A 839 -7.45 3.54 -0.70
C PHE A 839 -8.58 2.49 -0.77
N PRO A 840 -8.52 1.51 -1.68
CA PRO A 840 -9.58 0.52 -1.88
C PRO A 840 -10.09 -0.11 -0.59
N VAL A 841 -11.41 -0.14 -0.41
CA VAL A 841 -12.03 -0.85 0.70
C VAL A 841 -12.11 -2.33 0.34
N LEU A 842 -11.57 -3.17 1.20
CA LEU A 842 -11.39 -4.60 0.94
C LEU A 842 -12.33 -5.48 1.76
N ALA A 843 -12.71 -5.05 2.97
CA ALA A 843 -13.46 -5.87 3.92
C ALA A 843 -14.59 -5.09 4.60
N LEU A 844 -15.67 -5.81 4.95
CA LEU A 844 -16.87 -5.29 5.60
C LEU A 844 -17.44 -6.30 6.59
N ALA A 845 -17.93 -5.82 7.73
CA ALA A 845 -18.75 -6.63 8.63
C ALA A 845 -19.76 -5.76 9.38
N PHE A 846 -20.95 -6.28 9.67
CA PHE A 846 -21.89 -5.67 10.61
C PHE A 846 -21.74 -6.27 12.00
N SER A 847 -22.04 -5.46 13.03
CA SER A 847 -22.32 -5.99 14.37
C SER A 847 -23.58 -6.85 14.37
N ASP A 848 -23.74 -7.72 15.36
CA ASP A 848 -24.87 -8.66 15.41
C ASP A 848 -26.23 -7.97 15.56
N ASP A 849 -26.25 -6.74 16.10
CA ASP A 849 -27.41 -5.86 16.20
C ASP A 849 -27.61 -4.94 14.97
N GLY A 850 -26.63 -4.84 14.08
CA GLY A 850 -26.67 -4.00 12.88
C GLY A 850 -26.49 -2.50 13.15
N ALA A 851 -26.14 -2.11 14.37
CA ALA A 851 -25.90 -0.73 14.75
C ALA A 851 -24.54 -0.22 14.24
N LEU A 852 -23.56 -1.11 14.09
CA LEU A 852 -22.21 -0.76 13.69
C LEU A 852 -21.82 -1.44 12.37
N LEU A 853 -21.07 -0.70 11.55
CA LEU A 853 -20.40 -1.22 10.36
C LEU A 853 -18.89 -1.11 10.54
N ALA A 854 -18.19 -2.22 10.39
CA ALA A 854 -16.74 -2.28 10.30
C ALA A 854 -16.32 -2.25 8.83
N THR A 855 -15.36 -1.40 8.48
CA THR A 855 -14.72 -1.36 7.16
C THR A 855 -13.22 -1.55 7.30
N GLY A 856 -12.60 -2.21 6.34
CA GLY A 856 -11.14 -2.38 6.27
C GLY A 856 -10.64 -2.10 4.87
N ALA A 857 -9.57 -1.31 4.74
CA ALA A 857 -9.04 -0.91 3.44
C ALA A 857 -7.52 -1.07 3.31
N SER A 858 -7.04 -0.90 2.07
CA SER A 858 -5.62 -0.85 1.74
C SER A 858 -4.89 0.41 2.25
N ASP A 859 -5.61 1.32 2.91
CA ASP A 859 -5.02 2.50 3.57
C ASP A 859 -4.40 2.16 4.94
N ASN A 860 -4.34 0.87 5.27
CA ASN A 860 -3.91 0.33 6.54
C ASN A 860 -4.79 0.80 7.71
N ILE A 861 -6.05 1.16 7.45
CA ILE A 861 -6.99 1.61 8.46
C ILE A 861 -8.24 0.73 8.41
N ALA A 862 -8.61 0.21 9.59
CA ALA A 862 -9.93 -0.34 9.82
C ALA A 862 -10.77 0.73 10.53
N ARG A 863 -11.95 1.03 10.01
CA ARG A 863 -12.86 2.02 10.61
C ARG A 863 -14.11 1.33 11.13
N LEU A 864 -14.63 1.88 12.21
CA LEU A 864 -15.89 1.50 12.83
C LEU A 864 -16.85 2.67 12.68
N TRP A 865 -17.99 2.42 12.07
CA TRP A 865 -19.00 3.41 11.74
C TRP A 865 -20.28 3.12 12.47
N ASP A 866 -21.00 4.17 12.81
CA ASP A 866 -22.42 4.07 13.12
C ASP A 866 -23.20 3.84 11.82
N ALA A 867 -23.93 2.73 11.75
CA ALA A 867 -24.67 2.37 10.54
C ALA A 867 -25.93 3.22 10.33
N ALA A 868 -26.42 3.92 11.35
CA ALA A 868 -27.60 4.77 11.25
C ALA A 868 -27.24 6.22 10.90
N SER A 869 -26.22 6.80 11.54
CA SER A 869 -25.80 8.18 11.30
C SER A 869 -24.74 8.32 10.19
N GLY A 870 -23.99 7.27 9.90
CA GLY A 870 -22.86 7.32 8.97
C GLY A 870 -21.55 7.84 9.59
N GLU A 871 -21.56 8.18 10.88
CA GLU A 871 -20.40 8.79 11.54
C GLU A 871 -19.30 7.78 11.92
N GLU A 872 -18.04 8.18 11.79
CA GLU A 872 -16.89 7.40 12.25
C GLU A 872 -16.89 7.36 13.79
N ARG A 873 -17.12 6.18 14.37
CA ARG A 873 -17.09 5.95 15.82
C ARG A 873 -15.67 5.69 16.33
N ALA A 874 -14.88 4.96 15.55
CA ALA A 874 -13.48 4.66 15.88
C ALA A 874 -12.69 4.27 14.63
N ARG A 875 -11.37 4.33 14.73
CA ARG A 875 -10.47 3.76 13.73
C ARG A 875 -9.27 3.08 14.36
N ILE A 876 -8.76 2.07 13.67
CA ILE A 876 -7.62 1.24 14.06
C ILE A 876 -6.62 1.31 12.90
N GLU A 877 -5.44 1.86 13.17
CA GLU A 877 -4.32 1.82 12.22
C GLU A 877 -3.59 0.49 12.36
N THR A 878 -3.35 -0.18 11.24
CA THR A 878 -2.65 -1.46 11.15
C THR A 878 -1.31 -1.29 10.44
N PRO A 879 -0.32 -2.17 10.66
CA PRO A 879 0.98 -2.07 9.99
C PRO A 879 0.96 -2.42 8.49
N SER A 880 -0.17 -2.93 7.98
CA SER A 880 -0.37 -3.30 6.57
C SER A 880 -1.85 -3.18 6.19
N ALA A 881 -2.17 -3.46 4.93
CA ALA A 881 -3.53 -3.37 4.40
C ALA A 881 -4.47 -4.26 5.21
N VAL A 882 -5.65 -3.74 5.52
CA VAL A 882 -6.68 -4.49 6.25
C VAL A 882 -7.37 -5.42 5.27
N LEU A 883 -7.13 -6.72 5.44
CA LEU A 883 -7.65 -7.77 4.59
C LEU A 883 -8.95 -8.36 5.14
N ALA A 884 -9.24 -8.24 6.44
CA ALA A 884 -10.50 -8.74 6.99
C ALA A 884 -10.95 -7.90 8.17
N VAL A 885 -12.26 -7.79 8.36
CA VAL A 885 -12.86 -7.21 9.55
C VAL A 885 -14.03 -8.07 10.02
N GLY A 886 -14.34 -8.03 11.32
CA GLY A 886 -15.39 -8.85 11.92
C GLY A 886 -15.89 -8.27 13.23
N PHE A 887 -16.92 -8.87 13.81
CA PHE A 887 -17.32 -8.58 15.18
C PHE A 887 -17.27 -9.84 16.03
N ASP A 888 -16.93 -9.69 17.32
CA ASP A 888 -17.23 -10.71 18.33
C ASP A 888 -18.65 -10.59 18.86
N GLY A 889 -19.21 -11.70 19.38
CA GLY A 889 -20.58 -11.73 19.91
C GLY A 889 -20.81 -10.85 21.15
N ALA A 890 -19.87 -9.94 21.44
CA ALA A 890 -19.98 -8.86 22.41
C ALA A 890 -19.61 -7.50 21.78
N ASP A 891 -19.92 -7.34 20.49
CA ASP A 891 -19.72 -6.18 19.61
C ASP A 891 -18.29 -5.66 19.52
N ARG A 892 -17.28 -6.53 19.67
CA ARG A 892 -15.88 -6.13 19.42
C ARG A 892 -15.45 -6.29 17.98
N MET A 893 -15.08 -5.17 17.35
CA MET A 893 -14.51 -5.19 16.01
C MET A 893 -13.16 -5.92 16.00
N ARG A 894 -13.05 -7.01 15.23
CA ARG A 894 -11.82 -7.73 14.87
C ARG A 894 -11.28 -7.26 13.52
N VAL A 895 -9.96 -7.23 13.39
CA VAL A 895 -9.25 -6.77 12.19
C VAL A 895 -8.15 -7.78 11.85
N ILE A 896 -7.88 -8.01 10.57
CA ILE A 896 -6.72 -8.78 10.10
C ILE A 896 -5.97 -7.92 9.08
N SER A 897 -4.67 -7.73 9.27
CA SER A 897 -3.81 -6.97 8.35
C SER A 897 -2.55 -7.73 7.94
N GLY A 898 -2.19 -7.69 6.65
CA GLY A 898 -1.01 -8.37 6.12
C GLY A 898 -1.12 -9.91 6.09
N SER A 899 0.02 -10.61 6.00
CA SER A 899 0.12 -12.09 5.93
C SER A 899 0.14 -12.81 7.28
N GLU A 900 -0.02 -12.09 8.39
CA GLU A 900 -0.06 -12.67 9.75
C GLU A 900 -1.28 -12.18 10.55
N TRP A 901 -1.83 -13.10 11.36
CA TRP A 901 -2.99 -12.89 12.23
C TRP A 901 -2.73 -11.79 13.26
N SER A 902 -3.55 -10.73 13.26
CA SER A 902 -3.44 -9.64 14.23
C SER A 902 -4.83 -9.14 14.66
N ALA A 903 -5.51 -9.93 15.51
CA ALA A 903 -6.85 -9.59 16.02
C ALA A 903 -6.80 -8.43 17.03
N HIS A 904 -7.34 -7.27 16.66
CA HIS A 904 -7.65 -6.15 17.56
C HIS A 904 -9.12 -6.25 18.02
N ALA A 905 -9.54 -5.74 19.19
CA ALA A 905 -10.92 -5.87 19.69
C ALA A 905 -11.33 -4.68 20.59
N THR A 906 -12.44 -3.97 20.30
CA THR A 906 -12.93 -2.80 21.07
C THR A 906 -14.41 -2.93 21.51
N ARG A 907 -14.80 -2.68 22.78
CA ARG A 907 -16.23 -2.79 23.26
C ARG A 907 -16.89 -1.43 23.52
N SER A 908 -18.19 -1.33 23.21
CA SER A 908 -19.12 -0.25 23.60
C SER A 908 -19.70 -0.41 25.03
N ALA A 909 -20.03 -1.62 25.48
CA ALA A 909 -20.71 -1.87 26.77
C ALA A 909 -19.89 -1.55 28.04
N ALA A 910 -18.57 -1.39 27.93
CA ALA A 910 -17.72 -1.05 29.07
C ALA A 910 -17.96 0.37 29.61
N LEU A 911 -18.62 1.25 28.84
CA LEU A 911 -18.96 2.61 29.25
C LEU A 911 -20.08 2.65 30.30
N ILE A 912 -21.05 1.73 30.27
CA ILE A 912 -22.16 1.71 31.24
C ILE A 912 -21.70 1.12 32.57
N ASP A 913 -20.95 0.00 32.57
CA ASP A 913 -20.36 -0.53 33.80
C ASP A 913 -19.31 0.44 34.38
N ALA A 914 -18.49 1.08 33.53
CA ALA A 914 -17.58 2.13 33.98
C ALA A 914 -18.32 3.37 34.50
N ALA A 915 -19.45 3.74 33.90
CA ALA A 915 -20.32 4.80 34.40
C ALA A 915 -20.96 4.40 35.73
N CYS A 916 -21.48 3.18 35.90
CA CYS A 916 -22.01 2.70 37.19
C CYS A 916 -20.93 2.64 38.29
N THR A 917 -19.66 2.44 37.93
CA THR A 917 -18.54 2.54 38.89
C THR A 917 -18.10 3.97 39.21
N ARG A 918 -18.59 4.97 38.46
CA ARG A 918 -18.22 6.41 38.59
C ARG A 918 -19.40 7.30 38.97
N LEU A 919 -20.62 6.83 38.77
CA LEU A 919 -21.87 7.48 39.18
C LEU A 919 -22.15 7.13 40.64
N THR A 920 -22.53 8.14 41.41
CA THR A 920 -22.90 7.98 42.82
C THR A 920 -24.40 7.79 43.04
N ARG A 921 -25.22 8.03 42.00
CA ARG A 921 -26.69 7.80 41.97
C ARG A 921 -27.16 7.51 40.54
N ASN A 922 -28.33 6.88 40.39
CA ASN A 922 -28.96 6.76 39.07
C ASN A 922 -29.30 8.16 38.49
N LEU A 923 -29.30 8.27 37.15
CA LEU A 923 -29.58 9.51 36.42
C LEU A 923 -31.05 9.91 36.54
N SER A 924 -31.34 11.20 36.72
CA SER A 924 -32.73 11.71 36.76
C SER A 924 -33.38 11.69 35.37
N PRO A 925 -34.72 11.77 35.27
CA PRO A 925 -35.41 11.93 33.98
C PRO A 925 -34.86 13.08 33.11
N ILE A 926 -34.45 14.18 33.74
CA ILE A 926 -33.89 15.35 33.06
C ILE A 926 -32.45 15.07 32.62
N ASP A 927 -31.63 14.40 33.45
CA ASP A 927 -30.28 14.00 33.07
C ASP A 927 -30.31 13.00 31.90
N TRP A 928 -31.29 12.10 31.91
CA TRP A 928 -31.57 11.17 30.81
C TRP A 928 -31.91 11.89 29.51
N LEU A 929 -32.89 12.80 29.55
CA LEU A 929 -33.27 13.59 28.38
C LEU A 929 -32.14 14.50 27.87
N ARG A 930 -31.32 15.04 28.77
CA ARG A 930 -30.28 16.02 28.44
C ARG A 930 -28.97 15.38 27.97
N HIS A 931 -28.62 14.19 28.45
CA HIS A 931 -27.33 13.56 28.17
C HIS A 931 -27.40 12.24 27.39
N VAL A 932 -28.55 11.55 27.42
CA VAL A 932 -28.67 10.21 26.82
C VAL A 932 -29.75 10.18 25.72
N GLY A 933 -30.81 11.00 25.83
CA GLY A 933 -31.86 11.16 24.81
C GLY A 933 -32.75 9.92 24.67
N GLY A 934 -33.81 9.81 25.49
CA GLY A 934 -34.78 8.71 25.46
C GLY A 934 -35.71 8.71 26.67
N THR A 935 -36.67 7.77 26.73
CA THR A 935 -37.55 7.60 27.91
C THR A 935 -36.75 7.15 29.12
N PRO A 936 -36.83 7.83 30.27
CA PRO A 936 -36.00 7.53 31.44
C PRO A 936 -36.22 6.10 31.97
N ALA A 937 -35.11 5.40 32.26
CA ALA A 937 -35.11 4.10 32.93
C ALA A 937 -33.94 4.01 33.94
N ALA A 938 -34.09 3.20 35.00
CA ALA A 938 -33.02 2.98 35.97
C ALA A 938 -31.96 2.02 35.41
N THR A 939 -30.69 2.44 35.39
CA THR A 939 -29.58 1.73 34.71
C THR A 939 -28.63 0.98 35.62
N CYS A 940 -28.44 1.40 36.87
CA CYS A 940 -27.53 0.75 37.82
C CYS A 940 -28.31 0.24 39.05
N PRO A 941 -28.61 -1.07 39.16
CA PRO A 941 -29.48 -1.64 40.20
C PRO A 941 -28.96 -1.45 41.64
N ALA A 942 -27.63 -1.27 41.79
CA ALA A 942 -26.96 -1.13 43.07
C ALA A 942 -26.78 0.33 43.54
N LEU A 943 -27.20 1.32 42.72
CA LEU A 943 -27.11 2.74 43.07
C LEU A 943 -28.50 3.28 43.45
N PRO A 944 -28.59 4.19 44.44
CA PRO A 944 -29.86 4.76 44.86
C PRO A 944 -30.55 5.53 43.71
N PRO A 945 -31.90 5.56 43.67
CA PRO A 945 -32.63 6.32 42.67
C PRO A 945 -32.27 7.81 42.75
N PRO A 946 -32.36 8.55 41.63
CA PRO A 946 -32.14 10.00 41.64
C PRO A 946 -33.08 10.65 42.65
N ALA A 947 -32.56 11.54 43.50
CA ALA A 947 -33.42 12.41 44.31
C ALA A 947 -34.28 13.26 43.37
N LEU A 948 -35.60 13.24 43.60
CA LEU A 948 -36.60 13.97 42.81
C LEU A 948 -36.36 15.48 42.86
#